data_AF-A0A397YAN0-F1
#
_entry.id   AF-A0A397YAN0-F1
#
_cell.length_a   1.000
_cell.length_b   1.000
_cell.length_c   1.000
_cell.angle_alpha   90.00
_cell.angle_beta   90.00
_cell.angle_gamma   90.00
#
_symmetry.space_group_name_H-M   'P 1'
#
loop_
_entity.id
_entity.type
_entity.pdbx_description
1 polymer ?
#
loop_
_entity_poly.entity_id
_entity_poly.type
_entity_poly.pdbx_seq_one_letter_code
_entity_poly.pdbx_strand_id
1 'polypeptide(L)'
;MKRLLLQLLALWSFSLSRCESTFVPYDYSATVECLDKPLKPQYNGGIIVNPDLRDGPQAWLPFGNAKIEFKDIGHDKFVVARERKQPHDSVSQKVHLEKGRLYTFSAWLQVNNGKAPVSAVFKTNGEYKHAGSVIAESKCWSMLKGGLTVDESGPGELYFESNDTRVEIWVDSVSLQPFTQEEWKSHQDHSIHKERKRTVRIRVVNSKGEPVQKASLSIEQRKLGFPFGCEVEKNILGNHAYQSWFTKRFTVTTFANEMKWYSTEVFRGKEDYSIADKMFRFFKKHGVAVRGHNIVWNDPKYQTKWLNSLSGREFYNAVKQRVSSVASRYKGQLEGWDVVNENLHFSYFEKKMGPKASRNIFKMAQAFDPTTTKFINEYNTLEEPRDLDSSPAKFLKKLRELKSIVVRGNISLGIGLESHFKTPNIPFMRSALDILGATDLPIWLTEVDVEAPKNVQAKYFEQVLREGHAHPRVKGIVTWAGYSPTGCYRMCLTDGNFKNLPTGDVVDKLLHEWGGFRRQTKGLTDADGFFEASLFHGDYDFKIDHPLTNSKASHSFKLVSDVSSNTQPSSFCLGNPNKPQYNGGIIVNPDLQNGSQGWSQLGNAKVDFTEFGGNKFMKWYSTEVVRGKEDYSTADAMVKLFQQHGIAIRGHNIIWDNPIYQPSWVKALSVSDLYNAVKRRVFSVVTRYKGQLAGWDVVNENLHFSFLESKFGPKASYNVFAQAHALDPTTTMFMNEYNTLEQPGDSVATPARYLQKLRELQSIHVAGNIPLGIGLQSHFNTPNIPDVVDKLLREWGGLRGKTTGLTDADGYFEASLFHGDYDLSIAHPLTNSTASHSFKLTSDDYHPSPTVVRV
;
A
#
# COMPACT_ATOMS: atom_id res chain seq x y z
N MET A 1 -58.17 17.36 -35.46
CA MET A 1 -58.66 17.82 -34.14
C MET A 1 -58.93 16.73 -33.09
N LYS A 2 -59.01 15.43 -33.42
CA LYS A 2 -59.09 14.34 -32.42
C LYS A 2 -57.74 13.75 -31.94
N ARG A 3 -56.61 14.27 -32.44
CA ARG A 3 -55.25 13.92 -31.97
C ARG A 3 -54.67 14.87 -30.91
N LEU A 4 -55.35 15.99 -30.62
CA LEU A 4 -54.91 16.96 -29.60
C LEU A 4 -55.56 16.75 -28.22
N LEU A 5 -56.63 15.95 -28.11
CA LEU A 5 -57.29 15.68 -26.82
C LEU A 5 -56.71 14.48 -26.05
N LEU A 6 -55.90 13.63 -26.69
CA LEU A 6 -55.24 12.49 -26.02
C LEU A 6 -53.88 12.84 -25.41
N GLN A 7 -53.35 14.04 -25.66
CA GLN A 7 -52.11 14.52 -25.05
C GLN A 7 -52.34 15.45 -23.84
N LEU A 8 -53.59 15.81 -23.53
CA LEU A 8 -53.98 16.60 -22.36
C LEU A 8 -54.47 15.75 -21.17
N LEU A 9 -54.34 14.42 -21.26
CA LEU A 9 -54.49 13.47 -20.15
C LEU A 9 -53.13 13.01 -19.60
N ALA A 10 -52.13 13.88 -19.68
CA ALA A 10 -51.26 14.04 -18.52
C ALA A 10 -52.06 14.85 -17.51
N LEU A 11 -52.34 14.24 -16.35
CA LEU A 11 -52.50 14.86 -15.01
C LEU A 11 -53.48 13.99 -14.20
N TRP A 12 -52.99 13.44 -13.09
CA TRP A 12 -53.63 12.51 -12.14
C TRP A 12 -53.62 11.05 -12.64
N SER A 13 -52.84 10.10 -12.14
CA SER A 13 -52.23 9.94 -10.83
C SER A 13 -51.23 8.78 -10.90
N PHE A 14 -49.96 9.06 -11.23
CA PHE A 14 -48.88 8.17 -10.81
C PHE A 14 -48.30 8.77 -9.54
N SER A 15 -48.88 8.35 -8.41
CA SER A 15 -48.16 8.34 -7.14
C SER A 15 -46.93 7.46 -7.33
N LEU A 16 -45.83 8.09 -7.74
CA LEU A 16 -44.48 7.65 -7.40
C LEU A 16 -44.38 7.70 -5.88
N SER A 17 -44.94 6.70 -5.21
CA SER A 17 -44.28 6.13 -4.06
C SER A 17 -42.97 5.56 -4.59
N ARG A 18 -41.96 6.43 -4.75
CA ARG A 18 -40.57 6.05 -4.57
C ARG A 18 -40.54 5.42 -3.19
N CYS A 19 -40.68 4.09 -3.16
CA CYS A 19 -40.14 3.32 -2.07
C CYS A 19 -38.65 3.65 -2.13
N GLU A 20 -38.21 4.60 -1.32
CA GLU A 20 -36.81 4.73 -0.97
C GLU A 20 -36.46 3.36 -0.37
N SER A 21 -35.99 2.43 -1.19
CA SER A 21 -35.32 1.25 -0.66
C SER A 21 -34.10 1.81 0.05
N THR A 22 -34.19 1.90 1.37
CA THR A 22 -33.10 2.32 2.24
C THR A 22 -31.96 1.36 1.99
N PHE A 23 -31.02 1.76 1.14
CA PHE A 23 -29.83 0.98 0.83
C PHE A 23 -29.01 0.87 2.11
N VAL A 24 -28.97 -0.30 2.73
CA VAL A 24 -28.13 -0.53 3.92
C VAL A 24 -26.69 -0.73 3.44
N PRO A 25 -25.76 0.19 3.72
CA PRO A 25 -24.36 0.03 3.31
C PRO A 25 -23.69 -1.07 4.13
N TYR A 26 -22.78 -1.84 3.53
CA TYR A 26 -21.98 -2.81 4.29
C TYR A 26 -20.98 -2.10 5.23
N ASP A 27 -21.01 -2.46 6.50
CA ASP A 27 -20.06 -2.02 7.52
C ASP A 27 -18.81 -2.90 7.54
N TYR A 28 -17.72 -2.39 6.95
CA TYR A 28 -16.40 -3.02 6.93
C TYR A 28 -15.64 -2.91 8.27
N SER A 29 -16.18 -2.24 9.28
CA SER A 29 -15.47 -2.06 10.56
C SER A 29 -15.25 -3.40 11.27
N ALA A 30 -14.04 -3.55 11.80
CA ALA A 30 -13.61 -4.64 12.65
C ALA A 30 -12.45 -4.12 13.52
N THR A 31 -12.31 -4.67 14.73
CA THR A 31 -11.14 -4.39 15.58
C THR A 31 -10.44 -5.68 15.96
N VAL A 32 -9.12 -5.60 16.06
CA VAL A 32 -8.26 -6.67 16.59
C VAL A 32 -7.90 -6.45 18.05
N GLU A 33 -8.37 -5.35 18.64
CA GLU A 33 -8.12 -4.98 20.02
C GLU A 33 -9.24 -5.47 20.94
N CYS A 34 -8.88 -5.81 22.17
CA CYS A 34 -9.84 -6.07 23.23
C CYS A 34 -10.15 -4.75 23.92
N LEU A 35 -11.41 -4.33 23.94
CA LEU A 35 -11.82 -3.00 24.39
C LEU A 35 -12.38 -3.02 25.80
N ASP A 36 -12.19 -1.95 26.56
CA ASP A 36 -12.78 -1.83 27.90
C ASP A 36 -14.31 -1.87 27.87
N LYS A 37 -14.91 -1.34 26.80
CA LYS A 37 -16.35 -1.34 26.55
C LYS A 37 -16.67 -1.85 25.14
N PRO A 38 -17.77 -2.59 24.96
CA PRO A 38 -18.18 -3.02 23.63
C PRO A 38 -18.67 -1.81 22.84
N LEU A 39 -18.46 -1.83 21.52
CA LEU A 39 -19.10 -0.86 20.63
C LEU A 39 -20.57 -1.24 20.42
N LYS A 40 -21.38 -0.26 20.01
CA LYS A 40 -22.78 -0.49 19.65
C LYS A 40 -22.93 -1.61 18.62
N PRO A 41 -24.05 -2.35 18.63
CA PRO A 41 -24.30 -3.39 17.65
C PRO A 41 -24.30 -2.78 16.24
N GLN A 42 -23.60 -3.45 15.31
CA GLN A 42 -23.64 -3.06 13.90
C GLN A 42 -25.09 -3.10 13.39
N TYR A 43 -25.45 -2.21 12.47
CA TYR A 43 -26.80 -2.13 11.89
C TYR A 43 -27.93 -2.01 12.93
N ASN A 44 -27.65 -1.46 14.12
CA ASN A 44 -28.58 -1.44 15.26
C ASN A 44 -29.13 -2.84 15.62
N GLY A 45 -28.34 -3.89 15.40
CA GLY A 45 -28.70 -5.29 15.65
C GLY A 45 -29.25 -6.05 14.45
N GLY A 46 -29.64 -5.36 13.36
CA GLY A 46 -30.30 -5.99 12.21
C GLY A 46 -31.60 -6.67 12.63
N ILE A 47 -31.71 -7.99 12.45
CA ILE A 47 -32.89 -8.78 12.86
C ILE A 47 -32.83 -9.30 14.31
N ILE A 48 -31.78 -8.97 15.05
CA ILE A 48 -31.66 -9.31 16.48
C ILE A 48 -32.54 -8.37 17.30
N VAL A 49 -33.39 -8.94 18.14
CA VAL A 49 -34.22 -8.24 19.11
C VAL A 49 -33.41 -7.95 20.36
N ASN A 50 -33.51 -6.71 20.86
CA ASN A 50 -32.81 -6.24 22.06
C ASN A 50 -31.28 -6.54 22.00
N PRO A 51 -30.59 -6.06 20.95
CA PRO A 51 -29.22 -6.45 20.63
C PRO A 51 -28.16 -5.93 21.62
N ASP A 52 -28.45 -4.84 22.31
CA ASP A 52 -27.60 -4.19 23.32
C ASP A 52 -28.19 -4.30 24.74
N LEU A 53 -29.19 -5.18 24.91
CA LEU A 53 -29.74 -5.62 26.20
C LEU A 53 -30.30 -4.49 27.06
N ARG A 54 -30.66 -3.36 26.45
CA ARG A 54 -31.21 -2.18 27.14
C ARG A 54 -32.60 -2.41 27.71
N ASP A 55 -33.37 -3.27 27.06
CA ASP A 55 -34.76 -3.59 27.41
C ASP A 55 -34.87 -4.88 28.28
N GLY A 56 -33.82 -5.20 29.04
CA GLY A 56 -33.80 -6.33 29.97
C GLY A 56 -33.68 -7.67 29.25
N PRO A 57 -34.36 -8.75 29.70
CA PRO A 57 -34.20 -10.10 29.17
C PRO A 57 -34.95 -10.39 27.86
N GLN A 58 -35.58 -9.37 27.26
CA GLN A 58 -36.48 -9.57 26.12
C GLN A 58 -35.79 -10.35 24.99
N ALA A 59 -36.44 -11.45 24.56
CA ALA A 59 -36.03 -12.37 23.49
C ALA A 59 -34.77 -13.23 23.73
N TRP A 60 -34.01 -13.01 24.81
CA TRP A 60 -32.83 -13.80 25.14
C TRP A 60 -33.17 -14.96 26.08
N LEU A 61 -32.79 -16.17 25.70
CA LEU A 61 -33.15 -17.42 26.39
C LEU A 61 -31.90 -18.20 26.81
N PRO A 62 -31.98 -19.08 27.83
CA PRO A 62 -30.94 -20.06 28.07
C PRO A 62 -30.93 -21.10 26.93
N PHE A 63 -29.74 -21.49 26.50
CA PHE A 63 -29.50 -22.60 25.59
C PHE A 63 -28.81 -23.75 26.31
N GLY A 64 -29.28 -24.98 26.09
CA GLY A 64 -28.82 -26.14 26.84
C GLY A 64 -29.16 -26.02 28.33
N ASN A 65 -28.19 -26.30 29.19
CA ASN A 65 -28.35 -26.28 30.66
C ASN A 65 -27.71 -25.06 31.33
N ALA A 66 -27.32 -24.03 30.58
CA ALA A 66 -26.76 -22.82 31.17
C ALA A 66 -27.79 -22.09 32.03
N LYS A 67 -27.32 -21.49 33.13
CA LYS A 67 -28.06 -20.43 33.81
C LYS A 67 -27.68 -19.10 33.19
N ILE A 68 -28.67 -18.28 32.86
CA ILE A 68 -28.44 -16.94 32.31
C ILE A 68 -28.72 -15.86 33.36
N GLU A 69 -27.92 -14.81 33.34
CA GLU A 69 -28.04 -13.67 34.24
C GLU A 69 -27.80 -12.38 33.46
N PHE A 70 -28.69 -11.39 33.62
CA PHE A 70 -28.55 -10.08 33.01
C PHE A 70 -27.88 -9.15 34.02
N LYS A 71 -26.74 -8.57 33.63
CA LYS A 71 -25.93 -7.69 34.49
C LYS A 71 -25.92 -6.28 33.93
N ASP A 72 -25.85 -5.31 34.85
CA ASP A 72 -25.66 -3.89 34.57
C ASP A 72 -24.46 -3.42 35.40
N ILE A 73 -23.34 -3.13 34.74
CA ILE A 73 -22.12 -2.63 35.39
C ILE A 73 -21.77 -1.30 34.73
N GLY A 74 -21.91 -0.20 35.47
CA GLY A 74 -21.46 1.12 35.01
C GLY A 74 -22.11 1.57 33.70
N HIS A 75 -23.41 1.28 33.53
CA HIS A 75 -24.24 1.52 32.35
C HIS A 75 -24.04 0.57 31.16
N ASP A 76 -23.15 -0.43 31.29
CA ASP A 76 -23.00 -1.49 30.29
C ASP A 76 -23.90 -2.68 30.69
N LYS A 77 -24.84 -3.03 29.81
CA LYS A 77 -25.82 -4.10 30.04
C LYS A 77 -25.47 -5.31 29.19
N PHE A 78 -25.27 -6.46 29.82
CA PHE A 78 -24.88 -7.67 29.13
C PHE A 78 -25.50 -8.92 29.75
N VAL A 79 -25.54 -10.00 28.98
CA VAL A 79 -26.05 -11.29 29.43
C VAL A 79 -24.91 -12.27 29.64
N VAL A 80 -24.98 -13.00 30.75
CA VAL A 80 -23.95 -13.97 31.17
C VAL A 80 -24.54 -15.37 31.13
N ALA A 81 -23.93 -16.27 30.36
CA ALA A 81 -24.13 -17.71 30.50
C ALA A 81 -23.13 -18.27 31.53
N ARG A 82 -23.66 -18.80 32.64
CA ARG A 82 -22.89 -19.40 33.74
C ARG A 82 -23.37 -20.81 34.07
N GLU A 83 -22.60 -21.48 34.92
CA GLU A 83 -22.83 -22.88 35.32
C GLU A 83 -22.91 -23.84 34.12
N ARG A 84 -22.10 -23.57 33.09
CA ARG A 84 -22.05 -24.32 31.83
C ARG A 84 -21.48 -25.73 32.07
N LYS A 85 -22.16 -26.77 31.58
CA LYS A 85 -21.75 -28.19 31.70
C LYS A 85 -21.30 -28.78 30.37
N GLN A 86 -21.82 -28.25 29.26
CA GLN A 86 -21.50 -28.64 27.89
C GLN A 86 -20.97 -27.44 27.09
N PRO A 87 -20.20 -27.66 26.01
CA PRO A 87 -19.65 -26.57 25.20
C PRO A 87 -20.70 -25.59 24.67
N HIS A 88 -21.89 -26.10 24.33
CA HIS A 88 -23.00 -25.30 23.80
C HIS A 88 -23.89 -24.65 24.87
N ASP A 89 -23.74 -25.00 26.17
CA ASP A 89 -24.55 -24.38 27.23
C ASP A 89 -24.28 -22.87 27.23
N SER A 90 -25.29 -22.04 26.93
CA SER A 90 -25.08 -20.63 26.62
C SER A 90 -26.36 -19.79 26.70
N VAL A 91 -26.31 -18.58 26.14
CA VAL A 91 -27.49 -17.78 25.78
C VAL A 91 -27.88 -18.07 24.33
N SER A 92 -29.17 -17.97 24.02
CA SER A 92 -29.69 -18.04 22.66
C SER A 92 -30.70 -16.95 22.32
N GLN A 93 -30.86 -16.74 21.01
CA GLN A 93 -31.97 -15.98 20.46
C GLN A 93 -32.53 -16.69 19.23
N LYS A 94 -33.86 -16.82 19.18
CA LYS A 94 -34.56 -17.37 18.01
C LYS A 94 -34.68 -16.30 16.94
N VAL A 95 -34.42 -16.69 15.70
CA VAL A 95 -34.49 -15.84 14.50
C VAL A 95 -35.21 -16.58 13.39
N HIS A 96 -35.61 -15.86 12.34
CA HIS A 96 -36.08 -16.47 11.10
C HIS A 96 -35.06 -16.20 10.00
N LEU A 97 -34.58 -17.26 9.34
CA LEU A 97 -33.59 -17.17 8.27
C LEU A 97 -34.24 -17.52 6.94
N GLU A 98 -33.86 -16.80 5.90
CA GLU A 98 -34.40 -16.91 4.55
C GLU A 98 -33.32 -17.45 3.61
N LYS A 99 -33.69 -18.48 2.83
CA LYS A 99 -32.85 -18.98 1.75
C LYS A 99 -32.54 -17.87 0.75
N GLY A 100 -31.28 -17.82 0.30
CA GLY A 100 -30.83 -16.86 -0.72
C GLY A 100 -30.36 -15.52 -0.16
N ARG A 101 -30.59 -15.24 1.13
CA ARG A 101 -30.00 -14.10 1.84
C ARG A 101 -28.55 -14.37 2.25
N LEU A 102 -27.78 -13.30 2.32
CA LEU A 102 -26.43 -13.27 2.86
C LEU A 102 -26.48 -12.62 4.25
N TYR A 103 -26.15 -13.37 5.30
CA TYR A 103 -26.20 -12.87 6.66
C TYR A 103 -24.82 -12.45 7.13
N THR A 104 -24.71 -11.21 7.58
CA THR A 104 -23.53 -10.72 8.31
C THR A 104 -23.81 -10.76 9.79
N PHE A 105 -22.84 -11.24 10.56
CA PHE A 105 -22.96 -11.44 11.99
C PHE A 105 -21.86 -10.69 12.72
N SER A 106 -22.19 -10.08 13.85
CA SER A 106 -21.21 -9.63 14.82
C SER A 106 -21.73 -9.71 16.24
N ALA A 107 -20.82 -9.84 17.20
CA ALA A 107 -21.12 -9.83 18.62
C ALA A 107 -19.90 -9.38 19.41
N TRP A 108 -20.12 -8.80 20.59
CA TRP A 108 -19.06 -8.52 21.54
C TRP A 108 -19.10 -9.56 22.65
N LEU A 109 -17.95 -10.19 22.87
CA LEU A 109 -17.82 -11.34 23.75
C LEU A 109 -16.72 -11.12 24.78
N GLN A 110 -17.01 -11.49 26.02
CA GLN A 110 -16.07 -11.51 27.13
C GLN A 110 -16.18 -12.84 27.90
N VAL A 111 -15.12 -13.23 28.60
CA VAL A 111 -15.13 -14.38 29.52
C VAL A 111 -14.79 -13.93 30.93
N ASN A 112 -15.25 -14.65 31.95
CA ASN A 112 -14.97 -14.28 33.34
C ASN A 112 -13.48 -14.45 33.74
N ASN A 113 -12.73 -15.34 33.08
CA ASN A 113 -11.34 -15.62 33.42
C ASN A 113 -10.49 -16.03 32.22
N GLY A 114 -9.28 -15.46 32.13
CA GLY A 114 -8.28 -15.85 31.14
C GLY A 114 -8.68 -15.52 29.71
N LYS A 115 -8.49 -16.47 28.79
CA LYS A 115 -8.90 -16.37 27.39
C LYS A 115 -9.51 -17.69 26.93
N ALA A 116 -10.60 -17.64 26.19
CA ALA A 116 -11.21 -18.84 25.61
C ALA A 116 -11.68 -18.59 24.17
N PRO A 117 -11.52 -19.57 23.26
CA PRO A 117 -12.22 -19.53 21.98
C PRO A 117 -13.72 -19.59 22.19
N VAL A 118 -14.46 -18.69 21.54
CA VAL A 118 -15.93 -18.67 21.53
C VAL A 118 -16.38 -18.58 20.08
N SER A 119 -17.30 -19.46 19.69
CA SER A 119 -17.88 -19.52 18.35
C SER A 119 -19.37 -19.14 18.40
N ALA A 120 -19.85 -18.47 17.36
CA ALA A 120 -21.28 -18.24 17.15
C ALA A 120 -21.85 -19.31 16.20
N VAL A 121 -22.96 -19.91 16.59
CA VAL A 121 -23.58 -21.03 15.87
C VAL A 121 -25.07 -20.79 15.70
N PHE A 122 -25.57 -21.06 14.49
CA PHE A 122 -26.98 -21.04 14.16
C PHE A 122 -27.49 -22.47 13.98
N LYS A 123 -28.42 -22.89 14.82
CA LYS A 123 -29.13 -24.18 14.66
C LYS A 123 -30.32 -23.98 13.73
N THR A 124 -30.36 -24.70 12.61
CA THR A 124 -31.40 -24.59 11.56
C THR A 124 -31.80 -25.97 11.07
N ASN A 125 -33.08 -26.37 11.16
CA ASN A 125 -33.59 -27.66 10.64
C ASN A 125 -32.70 -28.89 10.97
N GLY A 126 -32.07 -28.92 12.16
CA GLY A 126 -31.18 -30.01 12.59
C GLY A 126 -29.71 -29.87 12.17
N GLU A 127 -29.39 -28.87 11.34
CA GLU A 127 -28.02 -28.47 11.00
C GLU A 127 -27.47 -27.39 11.92
N TYR A 128 -26.14 -27.29 11.98
CA TYR A 128 -25.41 -26.30 12.76
C TYR A 128 -24.51 -25.51 11.81
N LYS A 129 -24.82 -24.23 11.62
CA LYS A 129 -24.04 -23.31 10.78
C LYS A 129 -23.17 -22.42 11.69
N HIS A 130 -21.87 -22.65 11.68
CA HIS A 130 -20.90 -21.78 12.35
C HIS A 130 -20.76 -20.48 11.58
N ALA A 131 -20.98 -19.36 12.26
CA ALA A 131 -20.89 -18.02 11.64
C ALA A 131 -19.50 -17.40 11.78
N GLY A 132 -18.72 -17.81 12.78
CA GLY A 132 -17.39 -17.29 13.04
C GLY A 132 -16.96 -17.57 14.48
N SER A 133 -15.71 -17.21 14.81
CA SER A 133 -15.14 -17.41 16.14
C SER A 133 -14.16 -16.30 16.53
N VAL A 134 -13.98 -16.13 17.84
CA VAL A 134 -13.03 -15.17 18.44
C VAL A 134 -12.32 -15.79 19.63
N ILE A 135 -11.15 -15.28 20.00
CA ILE A 135 -10.58 -15.52 21.33
C ILE A 135 -11.11 -14.42 22.27
N ALA A 136 -12.13 -14.74 23.06
CA ALA A 136 -12.66 -13.85 24.08
C ALA A 136 -11.69 -13.79 25.27
N GLU A 137 -11.52 -12.60 25.84
CA GLU A 137 -10.62 -12.36 26.98
C GLU A 137 -11.39 -11.88 28.20
N SER A 138 -10.84 -12.07 29.40
CA SER A 138 -11.39 -11.49 30.61
C SER A 138 -10.98 -10.04 30.77
N LYS A 139 -11.87 -9.22 31.36
CA LYS A 139 -11.69 -7.79 31.69
C LYS A 139 -11.80 -6.82 30.50
N CYS A 140 -12.06 -7.33 29.31
CA CYS A 140 -12.27 -6.52 28.11
C CYS A 140 -13.16 -7.31 27.12
N TRP A 141 -13.68 -6.61 26.12
CA TRP A 141 -14.62 -7.13 25.13
C TRP A 141 -13.92 -7.38 23.79
N SER A 142 -14.05 -8.61 23.29
CA SER A 142 -13.52 -9.04 22.00
C SER A 142 -14.64 -9.07 20.95
N MET A 143 -14.39 -8.44 19.80
CA MET A 143 -15.34 -8.49 18.68
C MET A 143 -15.24 -9.83 17.93
N LEU A 144 -16.36 -10.54 17.82
CA LEU A 144 -16.56 -11.60 16.85
C LEU A 144 -17.25 -10.98 15.63
N LYS A 145 -16.68 -11.17 14.43
CA LYS A 145 -17.34 -10.88 13.16
C LYS A 145 -17.41 -12.15 12.33
N GLY A 146 -18.53 -12.35 11.66
CA GLY A 146 -18.88 -13.60 11.02
C GLY A 146 -19.91 -13.44 9.92
N GLY A 147 -20.35 -14.55 9.36
CA GLY A 147 -21.45 -14.58 8.41
C GLY A 147 -21.87 -15.98 8.01
N LEU A 148 -23.07 -16.08 7.44
CA LEU A 148 -23.62 -17.35 6.99
C LEU A 148 -24.62 -17.18 5.84
N THR A 149 -24.91 -18.31 5.21
CA THR A 149 -26.06 -18.52 4.33
C THR A 149 -26.81 -19.76 4.80
N VAL A 150 -28.11 -19.84 4.48
CA VAL A 150 -28.94 -21.01 4.77
C VAL A 150 -29.47 -21.65 3.48
N ASP A 151 -29.59 -22.97 3.50
CA ASP A 151 -30.02 -23.77 2.36
C ASP A 151 -31.55 -23.80 2.21
N GLU A 152 -32.28 -23.48 3.28
CA GLU A 152 -33.74 -23.44 3.37
C GLU A 152 -34.20 -22.28 4.26
N SER A 153 -35.37 -21.72 3.96
CA SER A 153 -36.01 -20.72 4.82
C SER A 153 -36.67 -21.40 6.02
N GLY A 154 -36.50 -20.85 7.21
CA GLY A 154 -37.07 -21.46 8.41
C GLY A 154 -36.60 -20.82 9.72
N PRO A 155 -37.08 -21.36 10.86
CA PRO A 155 -36.62 -20.93 12.17
C PRO A 155 -35.15 -21.30 12.38
N GLY A 156 -34.39 -20.36 12.93
CA GLY A 156 -33.02 -20.55 13.40
C GLY A 156 -32.90 -20.19 14.88
N GLU A 157 -31.91 -20.75 15.55
CA GLU A 157 -31.56 -20.38 16.91
C GLU A 157 -30.06 -20.10 17.01
N LEU A 158 -29.71 -18.83 17.23
CA LEU A 158 -28.35 -18.37 17.51
C LEU A 158 -27.97 -18.77 18.93
N TYR A 159 -26.79 -19.34 19.13
CA TYR A 159 -26.15 -19.50 20.43
C TYR A 159 -24.63 -19.38 20.31
N PHE A 160 -23.94 -19.30 21.45
CA PHE A 160 -22.48 -19.25 21.50
C PHE A 160 -21.91 -20.49 22.17
N GLU A 161 -20.81 -21.04 21.66
CA GLU A 161 -20.19 -22.22 22.24
C GLU A 161 -18.70 -22.03 22.54
N SER A 162 -18.22 -22.70 23.58
CA SER A 162 -16.81 -22.78 23.93
C SER A 162 -16.50 -24.11 24.59
N ASN A 163 -15.45 -24.78 24.12
CA ASN A 163 -14.99 -26.05 24.70
C ASN A 163 -14.48 -25.91 26.15
N ASP A 164 -14.08 -24.71 26.57
CA ASP A 164 -13.81 -24.47 27.99
C ASP A 164 -15.13 -24.19 28.70
N THR A 165 -15.69 -25.19 29.37
CA THR A 165 -16.96 -25.07 30.11
C THR A 165 -16.78 -24.42 31.47
N ARG A 166 -15.53 -24.18 31.91
CA ARG A 166 -15.23 -23.53 33.20
C ARG A 166 -15.38 -22.01 33.11
N VAL A 167 -15.32 -21.45 31.91
CA VAL A 167 -15.52 -20.02 31.69
C VAL A 167 -17.00 -19.71 31.49
N GLU A 168 -17.42 -18.57 32.04
CA GLU A 168 -18.68 -17.93 31.68
C GLU A 168 -18.52 -17.27 30.31
N ILE A 169 -19.61 -17.19 29.54
CA ILE A 169 -19.67 -16.44 28.29
C ILE A 169 -20.53 -15.21 28.51
N TRP A 170 -19.96 -14.03 28.31
CA TRP A 170 -20.62 -12.75 28.44
C TRP A 170 -20.86 -12.18 27.04
N VAL A 171 -22.08 -11.76 26.74
CA VAL A 171 -22.53 -11.36 25.40
C VAL A 171 -23.18 -9.98 25.45
N ASP A 172 -22.80 -9.13 24.52
CA ASP A 172 -23.39 -7.81 24.27
C ASP A 172 -23.33 -7.48 22.77
N SER A 173 -24.15 -6.51 22.35
CA SER A 173 -24.07 -5.79 21.08
C SER A 173 -24.03 -6.73 19.88
N VAL A 174 -25.04 -7.61 19.84
CA VAL A 174 -25.19 -8.65 18.82
C VAL A 174 -25.92 -8.11 17.61
N SER A 175 -25.43 -8.43 16.41
CA SER A 175 -26.03 -8.06 15.14
C SER A 175 -26.12 -9.24 14.20
N LEU A 176 -27.25 -9.32 13.50
CA LEU A 176 -27.46 -10.21 12.38
C LEU A 176 -28.17 -9.45 11.27
N GLN A 177 -27.44 -9.01 10.25
CA GLN A 177 -28.00 -8.22 9.16
C GLN A 177 -28.11 -9.07 7.89
N PRO A 178 -29.33 -9.32 7.38
CA PRO A 178 -29.55 -9.93 6.07
C PRO A 178 -29.30 -8.93 4.94
N PHE A 179 -28.74 -9.45 3.85
CA PHE A 179 -28.62 -8.76 2.57
C PHE A 179 -29.17 -9.62 1.43
N THR A 180 -29.76 -9.00 0.41
CA THR A 180 -30.02 -9.65 -0.88
C THR A 180 -28.72 -9.86 -1.66
N GLN A 181 -28.79 -10.69 -2.71
CA GLN A 181 -27.68 -10.83 -3.65
C GLN A 181 -27.39 -9.52 -4.39
N GLU A 182 -28.43 -8.74 -4.70
CA GLU A 182 -28.33 -7.44 -5.37
C GLU A 182 -27.64 -6.39 -4.50
N GLU A 183 -28.00 -6.32 -3.21
CA GLU A 183 -27.34 -5.44 -2.23
C GLU A 183 -25.86 -5.81 -2.08
N TRP A 184 -25.58 -7.10 -1.92
CA TRP A 184 -24.21 -7.59 -1.76
C TRP A 184 -23.33 -7.29 -2.98
N LYS A 185 -23.89 -7.50 -4.18
CA LYS A 185 -23.23 -7.15 -5.44
C LYS A 185 -23.02 -5.64 -5.55
N SER A 186 -24.01 -4.83 -5.15
CA SER A 186 -23.87 -3.38 -5.13
C SER A 186 -22.75 -2.92 -4.19
N HIS A 187 -22.59 -3.56 -3.02
CA HIS A 187 -21.44 -3.29 -2.14
C HIS A 187 -20.10 -3.66 -2.80
N GLN A 188 -20.04 -4.79 -3.51
CA GLN A 188 -18.85 -5.18 -4.28
C GLN A 188 -18.52 -4.13 -5.35
N ASP A 189 -19.51 -3.72 -6.13
CA ASP A 189 -19.35 -2.73 -7.20
C ASP A 189 -18.93 -1.36 -6.64
N HIS A 190 -19.52 -0.93 -5.52
CA HIS A 190 -19.14 0.30 -4.83
C HIS A 190 -17.70 0.24 -4.32
N SER A 191 -17.32 -0.85 -3.67
CA SER A 191 -15.95 -1.06 -3.18
C SER A 191 -14.95 -1.11 -4.34
N ILE A 192 -15.26 -1.80 -5.44
CA ILE A 192 -14.42 -1.82 -6.65
C ILE A 192 -14.26 -0.40 -7.22
N HIS A 193 -15.35 0.35 -7.33
CA HIS A 193 -15.28 1.74 -7.81
C HIS A 193 -14.37 2.60 -6.93
N LYS A 194 -14.48 2.45 -5.60
CA LYS A 194 -13.69 3.21 -4.63
C LYS A 194 -12.22 2.77 -4.57
N GLU A 195 -11.94 1.49 -4.63
CA GLU A 195 -10.62 0.93 -4.30
C GLU A 195 -9.80 0.52 -5.53
N ARG A 196 -10.45 0.33 -6.68
CA ARG A 196 -9.84 -0.21 -7.91
C ARG A 196 -9.94 0.72 -9.11
N LYS A 197 -10.74 1.78 -9.04
CA LYS A 197 -10.99 2.70 -10.15
C LYS A 197 -10.75 4.16 -9.79
N ARG A 198 -10.49 4.99 -10.79
CA ARG A 198 -10.46 6.46 -10.69
C ARG A 198 -11.10 7.09 -11.91
N THR A 199 -11.69 8.27 -11.73
CA THR A 199 -12.18 9.09 -12.85
C THR A 199 -11.03 9.90 -13.42
N VAL A 200 -10.79 9.71 -14.71
CA VAL A 200 -9.81 10.47 -15.49
C VAL A 200 -10.57 11.45 -16.37
N ARG A 201 -10.13 12.71 -16.37
CA ARG A 201 -10.66 13.79 -17.20
C ARG A 201 -9.56 14.29 -18.14
N ILE A 202 -9.77 14.17 -19.45
CA ILE A 202 -8.83 14.61 -20.48
C ILE A 202 -9.40 15.85 -21.17
N ARG A 203 -8.65 16.96 -21.22
CA ARG A 203 -9.04 18.18 -21.94
C ARG A 203 -8.20 18.33 -23.19
N VAL A 204 -8.80 18.26 -24.38
CA VAL A 204 -8.09 18.47 -25.64
C VAL A 204 -8.17 19.94 -26.05
N VAL A 205 -7.02 20.55 -26.31
CA VAL A 205 -6.92 21.93 -26.80
C VAL A 205 -6.11 22.04 -28.08
N ASN A 206 -6.34 23.09 -28.85
CA ASN A 206 -5.52 23.42 -30.02
C ASN A 206 -4.24 24.18 -29.59
N SER A 207 -3.40 24.55 -30.57
CA SER A 207 -2.14 25.28 -30.32
C SER A 207 -2.33 26.67 -29.68
N LYS A 208 -3.55 27.23 -29.71
CA LYS A 208 -3.92 28.49 -29.05
C LYS A 208 -4.50 28.28 -27.65
N GLY A 209 -4.59 27.03 -27.19
CA GLY A 209 -5.19 26.66 -25.91
C GLY A 209 -6.72 26.63 -25.91
N GLU A 210 -7.36 26.78 -27.08
CA GLU A 210 -8.81 26.75 -27.24
C GLU A 210 -9.32 25.30 -27.25
N PRO A 211 -10.52 25.02 -26.70
CA PRO A 211 -11.06 23.66 -26.62
C PRO A 211 -11.35 23.08 -28.01
N VAL A 212 -10.95 21.81 -28.21
CA VAL A 212 -11.30 21.06 -29.43
C VAL A 212 -12.53 20.21 -29.15
N GLN A 213 -13.68 20.62 -29.67
CA GLN A 213 -14.93 19.87 -29.56
C GLN A 213 -14.95 18.68 -30.53
N LYS A 214 -15.61 17.58 -30.14
CA LYS A 214 -15.76 16.35 -30.95
C LYS A 214 -14.44 15.71 -31.39
N ALA A 215 -13.34 15.94 -30.67
CA ALA A 215 -12.12 15.16 -30.83
C ALA A 215 -12.39 13.72 -30.39
N SER A 216 -11.95 12.76 -31.20
CA SER A 216 -12.14 11.34 -30.90
C SER A 216 -11.02 10.84 -29.99
N LEU A 217 -11.38 10.27 -28.83
CA LEU A 217 -10.45 9.66 -27.90
C LEU A 217 -10.63 8.14 -27.87
N SER A 218 -9.51 7.43 -27.75
CA SER A 218 -9.46 6.00 -27.47
C SER A 218 -8.40 5.72 -26.42
N ILE A 219 -8.82 5.27 -25.23
CA ILE A 219 -7.95 4.86 -24.12
C ILE A 219 -7.89 3.34 -24.07
N GLU A 220 -6.69 2.76 -24.07
CA GLU A 220 -6.44 1.33 -24.03
C GLU A 220 -5.61 0.96 -22.79
N GLN A 221 -6.11 0.00 -21.99
CA GLN A 221 -5.35 -0.50 -20.85
C GLN A 221 -4.24 -1.47 -21.29
N ARG A 222 -3.00 -1.15 -20.96
CA ARG A 222 -1.82 -1.99 -21.24
C ARG A 222 -1.55 -3.01 -20.15
N LYS A 223 -1.66 -2.58 -18.89
CA LYS A 223 -1.37 -3.43 -17.73
C LYS A 223 -2.42 -3.23 -16.65
N LEU A 224 -2.84 -4.33 -16.04
CA LEU A 224 -3.69 -4.31 -14.85
C LEU A 224 -2.89 -3.81 -13.64
N GLY A 225 -3.46 -2.90 -12.86
CA GLY A 225 -2.86 -2.42 -11.62
C GLY A 225 -3.05 -3.38 -10.45
N PHE A 226 -4.04 -4.28 -10.51
CA PHE A 226 -4.28 -5.30 -9.50
C PHE A 226 -3.55 -6.61 -9.85
N PRO A 227 -2.65 -7.12 -8.97
CA PRO A 227 -2.01 -8.41 -9.13
C PRO A 227 -3.03 -9.56 -9.20
N PHE A 228 -3.17 -10.14 -10.39
CA PHE A 228 -4.00 -11.30 -10.64
C PHE A 228 -3.19 -12.36 -11.36
N GLY A 229 -3.20 -13.57 -10.83
CA GLY A 229 -2.26 -14.63 -11.20
C GLY A 229 -2.85 -16.02 -11.18
N CYS A 230 -2.04 -16.95 -11.69
CA CYS A 230 -2.24 -18.39 -11.55
C CYS A 230 -0.89 -19.00 -11.15
N GLU A 231 -0.92 -20.10 -10.40
CA GLU A 231 0.28 -20.91 -10.23
C GLU A 231 0.79 -21.41 -11.58
N VAL A 232 2.05 -21.85 -11.59
CA VAL A 232 2.62 -22.55 -12.73
C VAL A 232 3.62 -23.62 -12.31
N GLU A 233 3.59 -24.76 -13.00
CA GLU A 233 4.61 -25.81 -12.95
C GLU A 233 5.66 -25.68 -14.07
N LYS A 234 6.74 -26.46 -13.98
CA LYS A 234 7.82 -26.56 -14.99
C LYS A 234 7.34 -26.83 -16.42
N ASN A 235 6.11 -27.33 -16.61
CA ASN A 235 5.50 -27.65 -17.90
C ASN A 235 5.34 -26.43 -18.82
N ILE A 236 5.49 -25.20 -18.30
CA ILE A 236 5.55 -23.98 -19.10
C ILE A 236 6.85 -23.84 -19.89
N LEU A 237 7.95 -24.47 -19.45
CA LEU A 237 9.23 -24.39 -20.12
C LEU A 237 9.17 -25.15 -21.46
N GLY A 238 9.47 -24.46 -22.55
CA GLY A 238 9.41 -25.02 -23.92
C GLY A 238 8.01 -25.15 -24.52
N ASN A 239 6.95 -24.92 -23.75
CA ASN A 239 5.57 -24.98 -24.25
C ASN A 239 5.07 -23.60 -24.69
N HIS A 240 5.33 -23.24 -25.94
CA HIS A 240 4.97 -21.91 -26.48
C HIS A 240 3.47 -21.60 -26.44
N ALA A 241 2.61 -22.61 -26.61
CA ALA A 241 1.17 -22.43 -26.51
C ALA A 241 0.75 -22.09 -25.07
N TYR A 242 1.31 -22.79 -24.08
CA TYR A 242 1.07 -22.46 -22.67
C TYR A 242 1.59 -21.06 -22.31
N GLN A 243 2.82 -20.75 -22.73
CA GLN A 243 3.44 -19.44 -22.49
C GLN A 243 2.58 -18.30 -23.05
N SER A 244 2.07 -18.44 -24.28
CA SER A 244 1.21 -17.46 -24.93
C SER A 244 -0.14 -17.33 -24.23
N TRP A 245 -0.74 -18.46 -23.82
CA TRP A 245 -2.01 -18.45 -23.08
C TRP A 245 -1.87 -17.78 -21.71
N PHE A 246 -0.79 -18.08 -20.98
CA PHE A 246 -0.56 -17.61 -19.62
C PHE A 246 -0.20 -16.12 -19.56
N THR A 247 0.81 -15.70 -20.33
CA THR A 247 1.36 -14.33 -20.25
C THR A 247 0.42 -13.24 -20.74
N LYS A 248 -0.65 -13.60 -21.47
CA LYS A 248 -1.71 -12.67 -21.87
C LYS A 248 -2.70 -12.33 -20.75
N ARG A 249 -2.76 -13.15 -19.69
CA ARG A 249 -3.80 -13.09 -18.66
C ARG A 249 -3.28 -12.59 -17.33
N PHE A 250 -2.10 -13.05 -16.93
CA PHE A 250 -1.64 -12.93 -15.56
C PHE A 250 -0.52 -11.91 -15.41
N THR A 251 -0.56 -11.16 -14.31
CA THR A 251 0.46 -10.16 -13.93
C THR A 251 1.39 -10.67 -12.83
N VAL A 252 1.00 -11.72 -12.13
CA VAL A 252 1.76 -12.39 -11.08
C VAL A 252 1.60 -13.91 -11.21
N THR A 253 2.57 -14.67 -10.72
CA THR A 253 2.51 -16.13 -10.63
C THR A 253 3.21 -16.63 -9.37
N THR A 254 3.00 -17.90 -9.03
CA THR A 254 3.72 -18.63 -7.98
C THR A 254 4.11 -20.00 -8.55
N PHE A 255 5.22 -20.57 -8.10
CA PHE A 255 5.65 -21.88 -8.60
C PHE A 255 5.06 -22.99 -7.73
N ALA A 256 4.35 -23.94 -8.35
CA ALA A 256 3.59 -24.94 -7.62
C ALA A 256 4.50 -25.84 -6.75
N ASN A 257 5.67 -26.21 -7.28
CA ASN A 257 6.60 -27.12 -6.61
C ASN A 257 8.06 -26.69 -6.68
N GLU A 258 8.44 -25.89 -7.67
CA GLU A 258 9.83 -25.76 -8.11
C GLU A 258 10.71 -24.97 -7.13
N MET A 259 10.11 -24.23 -6.20
CA MET A 259 10.82 -23.55 -5.10
C MET A 259 10.70 -24.29 -3.76
N LYS A 260 9.88 -25.34 -3.63
CA LYS A 260 9.69 -26.09 -2.37
C LYS A 260 10.95 -26.88 -2.01
N TRP A 261 11.19 -27.05 -0.70
CA TRP A 261 12.45 -27.62 -0.21
C TRP A 261 12.70 -29.04 -0.75
N TYR A 262 11.67 -29.88 -0.79
CA TYR A 262 11.78 -31.24 -1.33
C TYR A 262 12.13 -31.28 -2.83
N SER A 263 11.84 -30.22 -3.58
CA SER A 263 12.17 -30.13 -5.01
C SER A 263 13.61 -29.68 -5.23
N THR A 264 14.09 -28.75 -4.39
CA THR A 264 15.39 -28.11 -4.60
C THR A 264 16.52 -28.74 -3.81
N GLU A 265 16.25 -29.61 -2.83
CA GLU A 265 17.29 -30.30 -2.04
C GLU A 265 16.88 -31.75 -1.71
N VAL A 266 16.70 -32.56 -2.75
CA VAL A 266 16.32 -33.98 -2.63
C VAL A 266 17.33 -34.76 -1.77
N PHE A 267 18.63 -34.46 -1.95
CA PHE A 267 19.73 -35.02 -1.16
C PHE A 267 20.40 -33.89 -0.37
N ARG A 268 20.66 -34.12 0.93
CA ARG A 268 21.29 -33.15 1.83
C ARG A 268 22.55 -32.54 1.21
N GLY A 269 22.63 -31.23 1.16
CA GLY A 269 23.74 -30.45 0.64
C GLY A 269 23.87 -30.42 -0.89
N LYS A 270 22.94 -31.06 -1.64
CA LYS A 270 22.90 -31.04 -3.11
C LYS A 270 21.70 -30.23 -3.57
N GLU A 271 21.85 -28.92 -3.55
CA GLU A 271 20.80 -28.00 -4.01
C GLU A 271 20.75 -27.90 -5.53
N ASP A 272 19.56 -27.93 -6.11
CA ASP A 272 19.30 -27.67 -7.54
C ASP A 272 18.11 -26.70 -7.70
N TYR A 273 18.42 -25.46 -8.10
CA TYR A 273 17.44 -24.42 -8.43
C TYR A 273 17.30 -24.20 -9.94
N SER A 274 17.88 -25.07 -10.78
CA SER A 274 18.00 -24.82 -12.22
C SER A 274 16.65 -24.63 -12.93
N ILE A 275 15.62 -25.37 -12.54
CA ILE A 275 14.27 -25.25 -13.07
C ILE A 275 13.60 -23.96 -12.58
N ALA A 276 13.62 -23.70 -11.27
CA ALA A 276 13.07 -22.48 -10.68
C ALA A 276 13.72 -21.23 -11.29
N ASP A 277 15.04 -21.21 -11.48
CA ASP A 277 15.77 -20.10 -12.08
C ASP A 277 15.40 -19.89 -13.56
N LYS A 278 15.15 -20.97 -14.32
CA LYS A 278 14.66 -20.87 -15.71
C LYS A 278 13.26 -20.28 -15.77
N MET A 279 12.35 -20.75 -14.92
CA MET A 279 10.99 -20.22 -14.84
C MET A 279 10.99 -18.75 -14.38
N PHE A 280 11.78 -18.42 -13.37
CA PHE A 280 11.91 -17.05 -12.85
C PHE A 280 12.39 -16.09 -13.94
N ARG A 281 13.43 -16.45 -14.71
CA ARG A 281 13.89 -15.65 -15.86
C ARG A 281 12.83 -15.50 -16.94
N PHE A 282 12.06 -16.56 -17.22
CA PHE A 282 10.98 -16.51 -18.19
C PHE A 282 9.90 -15.49 -17.78
N PHE A 283 9.42 -15.52 -16.54
CA PHE A 283 8.39 -14.60 -16.07
C PHE A 283 8.88 -13.17 -15.95
N LYS A 284 10.11 -12.97 -15.46
CA LYS A 284 10.77 -11.65 -15.43
C LYS A 284 10.83 -11.03 -16.83
N LYS A 285 11.18 -11.82 -17.86
CA LYS A 285 11.21 -11.36 -19.27
C LYS A 285 9.83 -10.93 -19.78
N HIS A 286 8.75 -11.54 -19.30
CA HIS A 286 7.38 -11.24 -19.72
C HIS A 286 6.67 -10.23 -18.80
N GLY A 287 7.38 -9.63 -17.83
CA GLY A 287 6.81 -8.64 -16.92
C GLY A 287 5.79 -9.22 -15.94
N VAL A 288 5.84 -10.53 -15.68
CA VAL A 288 5.01 -11.23 -14.70
C VAL A 288 5.79 -11.35 -13.41
N ALA A 289 5.25 -10.81 -12.31
CA ALA A 289 5.86 -10.89 -10.99
C ALA A 289 5.81 -12.33 -10.45
N VAL A 290 6.72 -12.70 -9.55
CA VAL A 290 6.76 -14.03 -8.95
C VAL A 290 6.61 -13.93 -7.44
N ARG A 291 5.66 -14.66 -6.86
CA ARG A 291 5.60 -14.95 -5.42
C ARG A 291 6.45 -16.18 -5.13
N GLY A 292 7.26 -16.13 -4.08
CA GLY A 292 8.08 -17.25 -3.63
C GLY A 292 7.28 -18.19 -2.75
N HIS A 293 7.12 -19.43 -3.20
CA HIS A 293 6.37 -20.45 -2.48
C HIS A 293 7.14 -21.78 -2.49
N ASN A 294 7.70 -22.23 -1.35
CA ASN A 294 7.81 -21.57 -0.05
C ASN A 294 9.21 -21.84 0.53
N ILE A 295 9.62 -21.10 1.58
CA ILE A 295 10.93 -21.33 2.20
C ILE A 295 10.90 -22.66 2.96
N VAL A 296 9.95 -22.83 3.88
CA VAL A 296 9.68 -24.11 4.55
C VAL A 296 8.17 -24.37 4.66
N TRP A 297 7.78 -25.64 4.66
CA TRP A 297 6.41 -26.08 4.85
C TRP A 297 6.31 -26.79 6.19
N ASN A 298 5.36 -26.43 7.06
CA ASN A 298 5.29 -26.99 8.41
C ASN A 298 4.63 -28.39 8.49
N ASP A 299 3.99 -28.87 7.42
CA ASP A 299 3.40 -30.21 7.39
C ASP A 299 4.51 -31.29 7.31
N PRO A 300 4.57 -32.23 8.29
CA PRO A 300 5.53 -33.32 8.31
C PRO A 300 5.55 -34.19 7.04
N LYS A 301 4.43 -34.29 6.32
CA LYS A 301 4.32 -35.18 5.14
C LYS A 301 5.14 -34.70 3.94
N TYR A 302 5.49 -33.40 3.90
CA TYR A 302 6.31 -32.81 2.83
C TYR A 302 7.79 -32.69 3.18
N GLN A 303 8.23 -33.24 4.31
CA GLN A 303 9.64 -33.21 4.72
C GLN A 303 10.42 -34.36 4.11
N THR A 304 11.65 -34.09 3.65
CA THR A 304 12.51 -35.12 3.07
C THR A 304 12.92 -36.15 4.14
N LYS A 305 13.19 -37.40 3.70
CA LYS A 305 13.64 -38.47 4.60
C LYS A 305 14.91 -38.09 5.37
N TRP A 306 15.86 -37.44 4.70
CA TRP A 306 17.12 -37.02 5.32
C TRP A 306 16.92 -35.90 6.34
N LEU A 307 15.98 -34.97 6.13
CA LEU A 307 15.67 -33.92 7.10
C LEU A 307 14.97 -34.50 8.33
N ASN A 308 14.10 -35.49 8.11
CA ASN A 308 13.42 -36.22 9.18
C ASN A 308 14.38 -36.96 10.11
N SER A 309 15.51 -37.47 9.61
CA SER A 309 16.52 -38.15 10.45
C SER A 309 17.39 -37.19 11.29
N LEU A 310 17.36 -35.88 11.02
CA LEU A 310 18.14 -34.91 11.80
C LEU A 310 17.42 -34.50 13.09
N SER A 311 18.21 -34.16 14.10
CA SER A 311 17.75 -33.59 15.37
C SER A 311 18.72 -32.53 15.89
N GLY A 312 18.31 -31.79 16.93
CA GLY A 312 19.16 -30.83 17.63
C GLY A 312 19.85 -29.81 16.70
N ARG A 313 21.17 -29.65 16.87
CA ARG A 313 21.96 -28.66 16.13
C ARG A 313 22.04 -28.95 14.64
N GLU A 314 22.07 -30.22 14.23
CA GLU A 314 22.14 -30.57 12.82
C GLU A 314 20.87 -30.18 12.07
N PHE A 315 19.70 -30.42 12.67
CA PHE A 315 18.42 -30.01 12.11
C PHE A 315 18.33 -28.49 12.00
N TYR A 316 18.71 -27.77 13.07
CA TYR A 316 18.76 -26.30 13.05
C TYR A 316 19.66 -25.76 11.94
N ASN A 317 20.86 -26.36 11.76
CA ASN A 317 21.78 -25.95 10.71
C ASN A 317 21.22 -26.23 9.31
N ALA A 318 20.50 -27.34 9.10
CA ALA A 318 19.82 -27.61 7.83
C ALA A 318 18.74 -26.56 7.53
N VAL A 319 17.91 -26.20 8.50
CA VAL A 319 16.90 -25.13 8.33
C VAL A 319 17.57 -23.79 8.06
N LYS A 320 18.63 -23.44 8.81
CA LYS A 320 19.38 -22.20 8.58
C LYS A 320 19.97 -22.15 7.17
N GLN A 321 20.57 -23.25 6.71
CA GLN A 321 21.13 -23.36 5.36
C GLN A 321 20.05 -23.18 4.29
N ARG A 322 18.90 -23.83 4.46
CA ARG A 322 17.75 -23.68 3.58
C ARG A 322 17.29 -22.23 3.48
N VAL A 323 17.03 -21.57 4.62
CA VAL A 323 16.59 -20.18 4.65
C VAL A 323 17.63 -19.26 4.01
N SER A 324 18.91 -19.45 4.34
CA SER A 324 20.02 -18.68 3.78
C SER A 324 20.11 -18.82 2.26
N SER A 325 20.03 -20.05 1.74
CA SER A 325 20.21 -20.31 0.31
C SER A 325 19.07 -19.72 -0.52
N VAL A 326 17.82 -20.10 -0.22
CA VAL A 326 16.69 -19.71 -1.05
C VAL A 326 16.35 -18.22 -0.93
N ALA A 327 16.41 -17.65 0.29
CA ALA A 327 16.09 -16.22 0.47
C ALA A 327 17.17 -15.32 -0.15
N SER A 328 18.46 -15.68 -0.04
CA SER A 328 19.53 -14.89 -0.66
C SER A 328 19.49 -14.98 -2.19
N ARG A 329 19.13 -16.14 -2.76
CA ARG A 329 19.05 -16.35 -4.21
C ARG A 329 18.04 -15.43 -4.88
N TYR A 330 16.87 -15.24 -4.27
CA TYR A 330 15.77 -14.43 -4.84
C TYR A 330 15.58 -13.08 -4.14
N LYS A 331 16.59 -12.63 -3.39
CA LYS A 331 16.55 -11.40 -2.60
C LYS A 331 16.07 -10.19 -3.41
N GLY A 332 15.00 -9.55 -2.94
CA GLY A 332 14.43 -8.32 -3.53
C GLY A 332 13.86 -8.49 -4.94
N GLN A 333 13.64 -9.72 -5.39
CA GLN A 333 13.16 -10.03 -6.74
C GLN A 333 11.75 -10.62 -6.78
N LEU A 334 11.16 -10.91 -5.62
CA LEU A 334 9.84 -11.51 -5.51
C LEU A 334 8.81 -10.50 -4.99
N GLU A 335 7.56 -10.71 -5.39
CA GLU A 335 6.41 -9.94 -4.91
C GLU A 335 6.16 -10.16 -3.41
N GLY A 336 6.45 -11.38 -2.94
CA GLY A 336 6.29 -11.80 -1.56
C GLY A 336 6.88 -13.20 -1.36
N TRP A 337 7.22 -13.53 -0.12
CA TRP A 337 7.73 -14.85 0.27
C TRP A 337 6.77 -15.51 1.25
N ASP A 338 6.24 -16.68 0.91
CA ASP A 338 5.59 -17.56 1.86
C ASP A 338 6.71 -18.24 2.69
N VAL A 339 6.91 -17.77 3.93
CA VAL A 339 8.08 -18.14 4.73
C VAL A 339 7.89 -19.48 5.42
N VAL A 340 6.76 -19.63 6.13
CA VAL A 340 6.35 -20.90 6.74
C VAL A 340 4.92 -21.19 6.27
N ASN A 341 4.77 -22.19 5.42
CA ASN A 341 3.46 -22.64 4.92
C ASN A 341 2.75 -23.48 5.99
N GLU A 342 1.44 -23.26 6.17
CA GLU A 342 0.53 -24.01 7.05
C GLU A 342 0.99 -24.04 8.52
N ASN A 343 1.36 -22.85 9.02
CA ASN A 343 1.99 -22.69 10.32
C ASN A 343 1.04 -22.77 11.52
N LEU A 344 -0.27 -22.67 11.29
CA LEU A 344 -1.30 -22.80 12.33
C LEU A 344 -1.75 -24.25 12.49
N HIS A 345 -1.85 -25.00 11.38
CA HIS A 345 -2.26 -26.40 11.39
C HIS A 345 -1.17 -27.36 11.86
N PHE A 346 0.09 -27.05 11.56
CA PHE A 346 1.21 -27.92 11.88
C PHE A 346 2.23 -27.25 12.79
N SER A 347 3.12 -28.07 13.35
CA SER A 347 4.13 -27.67 14.33
C SER A 347 5.43 -28.46 14.18
N TYR A 348 5.76 -28.91 12.96
CA TYR A 348 6.94 -29.75 12.70
C TYR A 348 8.23 -29.08 13.19
N PHE A 349 8.43 -27.81 12.82
CA PHE A 349 9.62 -27.06 13.22
C PHE A 349 9.62 -26.76 14.71
N GLU A 350 8.47 -26.44 15.31
CA GLU A 350 8.33 -26.21 16.74
C GLU A 350 8.65 -27.46 17.56
N LYS A 351 8.21 -28.64 17.11
CA LYS A 351 8.52 -29.92 17.77
C LYS A 351 10.01 -30.26 17.72
N LYS A 352 10.73 -29.86 16.66
CA LYS A 352 12.16 -30.17 16.49
C LYS A 352 13.14 -29.11 17.01
N MET A 353 12.77 -27.82 16.98
CA MET A 353 13.63 -26.70 17.39
C MET A 353 13.08 -25.88 18.57
N GLY A 354 11.93 -26.26 19.10
CA GLY A 354 11.26 -25.62 20.21
C GLY A 354 10.24 -24.54 19.80
N PRO A 355 9.46 -24.00 20.76
CA PRO A 355 8.27 -23.19 20.49
C PRO A 355 8.49 -21.90 19.68
N LYS A 356 9.74 -21.42 19.59
CA LYS A 356 10.11 -20.19 18.86
C LYS A 356 10.64 -20.47 17.44
N ALA A 357 10.50 -21.70 16.93
CA ALA A 357 11.05 -22.12 15.65
C ALA A 357 10.62 -21.21 14.48
N SER A 358 9.31 -21.07 14.26
CA SER A 358 8.79 -20.17 13.22
C SER A 358 9.26 -18.73 13.39
N ARG A 359 9.18 -18.17 14.60
CA ARG A 359 9.67 -16.82 14.90
C ARG A 359 11.13 -16.65 14.47
N ASN A 360 11.98 -17.65 14.74
CA ASN A 360 13.38 -17.63 14.35
C ASN A 360 13.57 -17.75 12.83
N ILE A 361 12.75 -18.56 12.15
CA ILE A 361 12.76 -18.69 10.68
C ILE A 361 12.40 -17.36 10.00
N PHE A 362 11.32 -16.70 10.45
CA PHE A 362 10.96 -15.36 9.97
C PHE A 362 12.06 -14.33 10.23
N LYS A 363 12.68 -14.37 11.41
CA LYS A 363 13.83 -13.51 11.74
C LYS A 363 15.00 -13.75 10.77
N MET A 364 15.30 -15.01 10.44
CA MET A 364 16.36 -15.36 9.48
C MET A 364 15.99 -14.89 8.06
N ALA A 365 14.76 -15.13 7.61
CA ALA A 365 14.29 -14.68 6.29
C ALA A 365 14.39 -13.15 6.13
N GLN A 366 13.99 -12.39 7.15
CA GLN A 366 14.16 -10.93 7.18
C GLN A 366 15.61 -10.46 7.15
N ALA A 367 16.54 -11.23 7.74
CA ALA A 367 17.96 -10.89 7.70
C ALA A 367 18.59 -11.12 6.31
N PHE A 368 18.21 -12.22 5.62
CA PHE A 368 18.75 -12.54 4.29
C PHE A 368 18.11 -11.71 3.18
N ASP A 369 16.79 -11.47 3.27
CA ASP A 369 16.05 -10.64 2.33
C ASP A 369 15.21 -9.60 3.10
N PRO A 370 15.76 -8.42 3.42
CA PRO A 370 15.03 -7.38 4.13
C PRO A 370 13.95 -6.69 3.28
N THR A 371 14.03 -6.81 1.95
CA THR A 371 13.19 -6.06 0.99
C THR A 371 11.86 -6.72 0.67
N THR A 372 11.81 -8.05 0.60
CA THR A 372 10.58 -8.78 0.24
C THR A 372 9.64 -8.93 1.44
N THR A 373 8.34 -8.78 1.25
CA THR A 373 7.33 -9.00 2.31
C THR A 373 7.23 -10.48 2.69
N LYS A 374 7.14 -10.78 3.99
CA LYS A 374 7.11 -12.15 4.54
C LYS A 374 5.68 -12.53 4.91
N PHE A 375 5.16 -13.53 4.22
CA PHE A 375 3.81 -14.03 4.40
C PHE A 375 3.80 -15.23 5.35
N ILE A 376 2.84 -15.22 6.27
CA ILE A 376 2.23 -16.47 6.75
C ILE A 376 1.23 -16.88 5.68
N ASN A 377 1.27 -18.13 5.22
CA ASN A 377 0.35 -18.68 4.24
C ASN A 377 -0.42 -19.85 4.87
N GLU A 378 -1.75 -19.78 4.87
CA GLU A 378 -2.60 -20.72 5.60
C GLU A 378 -3.92 -21.01 4.89
N TYR A 379 -4.40 -22.24 5.00
CA TYR A 379 -5.71 -22.66 4.47
C TYR A 379 -6.82 -22.60 5.53
N ASN A 380 -8.07 -22.72 5.09
CA ASN A 380 -9.30 -22.76 5.91
C ASN A 380 -9.65 -21.50 6.71
N THR A 381 -8.79 -20.48 6.77
CA THR A 381 -9.08 -19.22 7.47
C THR A 381 -10.29 -18.46 6.89
N LEU A 382 -10.56 -18.59 5.60
CA LEU A 382 -11.71 -17.99 4.90
C LEU A 382 -12.79 -19.02 4.52
N GLU A 383 -12.42 -20.30 4.48
CA GLU A 383 -13.17 -21.35 3.79
C GLU A 383 -14.05 -22.16 4.73
N GLU A 384 -13.56 -22.44 5.96
CA GLU A 384 -14.23 -23.34 6.91
C GLU A 384 -14.32 -22.70 8.29
N PRO A 385 -15.47 -22.08 8.67
CA PRO A 385 -15.65 -21.44 9.97
C PRO A 385 -15.54 -22.39 11.16
N ARG A 386 -15.60 -23.72 10.94
CA ARG A 386 -15.40 -24.73 11.98
C ARG A 386 -13.94 -25.06 12.23
N ASP A 387 -13.04 -24.63 11.37
CA ASP A 387 -11.61 -24.85 11.57
C ASP A 387 -11.05 -23.87 12.61
N LEU A 388 -11.00 -24.34 13.86
CA LEU A 388 -10.53 -23.53 14.97
C LEU A 388 -9.01 -23.44 15.05
N ASP A 389 -8.27 -24.22 14.27
CA ASP A 389 -6.80 -24.16 14.24
C ASP A 389 -6.33 -22.97 13.41
N SER A 390 -7.01 -22.66 12.29
CA SER A 390 -6.69 -21.54 11.40
C SER A 390 -7.69 -20.38 11.40
N SER A 391 -8.62 -20.34 12.35
CA SER A 391 -9.56 -19.20 12.51
C SER A 391 -8.86 -17.83 12.46
N PRO A 392 -9.55 -16.75 12.01
CA PRO A 392 -8.97 -15.41 11.97
C PRO A 392 -8.32 -14.98 13.29
N ALA A 393 -8.89 -15.36 14.43
CA ALA A 393 -8.33 -15.05 15.74
C ALA A 393 -7.00 -15.77 16.04
N LYS A 394 -6.82 -17.02 15.59
CA LYS A 394 -5.53 -17.75 15.69
C LYS A 394 -4.49 -17.15 14.75
N PHE A 395 -4.90 -16.79 13.54
CA PHE A 395 -4.03 -16.10 12.59
C PHE A 395 -3.51 -14.78 13.17
N LEU A 396 -4.40 -13.95 13.73
CA LEU A 396 -4.03 -12.71 14.42
C LEU A 396 -3.07 -12.94 15.58
N LYS A 397 -3.29 -14.00 16.38
CA LYS A 397 -2.36 -14.38 17.46
C LYS A 397 -0.95 -14.65 16.92
N LYS A 398 -0.83 -15.40 15.82
CA LYS A 398 0.47 -15.68 15.18
C LYS A 398 1.10 -14.43 14.59
N LEU A 399 0.32 -13.56 13.96
CA LEU A 399 0.81 -12.27 13.47
C LEU A 399 1.36 -11.38 14.59
N ARG A 400 0.69 -11.30 15.75
CA ARG A 400 1.19 -10.55 16.91
C ARG A 400 2.54 -11.12 17.41
N GLU A 401 2.68 -12.45 17.43
CA GLU A 401 3.97 -13.09 17.74
C GLU A 401 5.07 -12.66 16.76
N LEU A 402 4.80 -12.67 15.45
CA LEU A 402 5.79 -12.29 14.44
C LEU A 402 6.08 -10.79 14.42
N LYS A 403 5.08 -9.93 14.61
CA LYS A 403 5.27 -8.47 14.74
C LYS A 403 6.20 -8.11 15.91
N SER A 404 6.29 -8.95 16.96
CA SER A 404 7.22 -8.77 18.08
C SER A 404 8.68 -9.14 17.78
N ILE A 405 9.00 -9.56 16.55
CA ILE A 405 10.37 -9.87 16.15
C ILE A 405 11.22 -8.60 16.11
N VAL A 406 12.25 -8.55 16.94
CA VAL A 406 13.26 -7.48 16.95
C VAL A 406 14.35 -7.79 15.90
N VAL A 407 14.43 -6.93 14.89
CA VAL A 407 15.40 -6.92 13.77
C VAL A 407 15.82 -5.46 13.50
N ARG A 408 16.78 -5.23 12.60
CA ARG A 408 17.07 -3.87 12.13
C ARG A 408 15.88 -3.40 11.28
N GLY A 409 15.19 -2.35 11.72
CA GLY A 409 13.90 -1.92 11.16
C GLY A 409 12.72 -2.80 11.58
N ASN A 410 11.57 -2.60 10.96
CA ASN A 410 10.39 -3.46 11.17
C ASN A 410 10.44 -4.67 10.23
N ILE A 411 9.96 -5.82 10.72
CA ILE A 411 9.70 -6.97 9.86
C ILE A 411 8.52 -6.65 8.92
N SER A 412 8.75 -6.72 7.61
CA SER A 412 7.67 -6.55 6.62
C SER A 412 6.86 -7.84 6.55
N LEU A 413 5.61 -7.79 7.02
CA LEU A 413 4.71 -8.95 7.10
C LEU A 413 3.53 -8.80 6.14
N GLY A 414 3.03 -9.94 5.65
CA GLY A 414 1.81 -10.05 4.86
C GLY A 414 0.96 -11.23 5.30
N ILE A 415 -0.30 -11.23 4.87
CA ILE A 415 -1.31 -12.25 5.18
C ILE A 415 -1.58 -13.02 3.89
N GLY A 416 -1.21 -14.31 3.86
CA GLY A 416 -1.47 -15.23 2.75
C GLY A 416 -2.58 -16.20 3.15
N LEU A 417 -3.61 -16.28 2.32
CA LEU A 417 -4.78 -17.11 2.56
C LEU A 417 -4.94 -18.03 1.35
N GLU A 418 -4.67 -19.32 1.53
CA GLU A 418 -4.60 -20.30 0.43
C GLU A 418 -5.91 -20.32 -0.37
N SER A 419 -7.07 -20.18 0.29
CA SER A 419 -8.37 -19.98 -0.38
C SER A 419 -8.81 -21.21 -1.17
N HIS A 420 -8.68 -22.37 -0.53
CA HIS A 420 -8.99 -23.70 -1.03
C HIS A 420 -10.47 -24.05 -0.79
N PHE A 421 -11.38 -23.48 -1.58
CA PHE A 421 -12.81 -23.55 -1.32
C PHE A 421 -13.47 -24.86 -1.78
N LYS A 422 -14.58 -25.19 -1.12
CA LYS A 422 -15.57 -26.16 -1.63
C LYS A 422 -16.85 -25.41 -2.02
N THR A 423 -17.84 -25.40 -1.13
CA THR A 423 -18.98 -24.49 -1.20
C THR A 423 -18.62 -23.21 -0.45
N PRO A 424 -18.51 -22.05 -1.11
CA PRO A 424 -18.08 -20.83 -0.45
C PRO A 424 -19.17 -20.23 0.43
N ASN A 425 -18.84 -19.89 1.68
CA ASN A 425 -19.64 -19.02 2.54
C ASN A 425 -19.12 -17.58 2.38
N ILE A 426 -19.66 -16.86 1.39
CA ILE A 426 -19.21 -15.51 1.02
C ILE A 426 -19.33 -14.49 2.18
N PRO A 427 -20.40 -14.50 2.99
CA PRO A 427 -20.47 -13.62 4.17
C PRO A 427 -19.36 -13.91 5.20
N PHE A 428 -19.06 -15.18 5.47
CA PHE A 428 -17.95 -15.55 6.34
C PHE A 428 -16.61 -15.09 5.75
N MET A 429 -16.36 -15.36 4.47
CA MET A 429 -15.15 -14.91 3.77
C MET A 429 -14.94 -13.40 3.92
N ARG A 430 -15.96 -12.57 3.67
CA ARG A 430 -15.87 -11.11 3.86
C ARG A 430 -15.56 -10.74 5.31
N SER A 431 -16.24 -11.35 6.27
CA SER A 431 -16.02 -11.06 7.70
C SER A 431 -14.61 -11.41 8.17
N ALA A 432 -14.05 -12.52 7.71
CA ALA A 432 -12.68 -12.93 8.01
C ALA A 432 -11.67 -11.96 7.39
N LEU A 433 -11.92 -11.50 6.15
CA LEU A 433 -11.12 -10.48 5.49
C LEU A 433 -11.18 -9.12 6.23
N ASP A 434 -12.33 -8.73 6.76
CA ASP A 434 -12.47 -7.51 7.58
C ASP A 434 -11.61 -7.58 8.85
N ILE A 435 -11.72 -8.70 9.59
CA ILE A 435 -10.95 -8.93 10.83
C ILE A 435 -9.45 -8.88 10.56
N LEU A 436 -8.99 -9.59 9.52
CA LEU A 436 -7.57 -9.60 9.15
C LEU A 436 -7.13 -8.25 8.59
N GLY A 437 -8.02 -7.56 7.88
CA GLY A 437 -7.80 -6.25 7.27
C GLY A 437 -7.60 -5.13 8.28
N ALA A 438 -8.15 -5.26 9.48
CA ALA A 438 -7.93 -4.33 10.60
C ALA A 438 -6.47 -4.33 11.12
N THR A 439 -5.60 -5.21 10.62
CA THR A 439 -4.16 -5.20 10.95
C THR A 439 -3.31 -4.26 10.09
N ASP A 440 -3.92 -3.67 9.05
CA ASP A 440 -3.30 -2.89 7.97
C ASP A 440 -2.22 -3.62 7.15
N LEU A 441 -2.04 -4.92 7.35
CA LEU A 441 -1.13 -5.73 6.53
C LEU A 441 -1.74 -6.05 5.16
N PRO A 442 -0.92 -6.19 4.10
CA PRO A 442 -1.42 -6.62 2.80
C PRO A 442 -1.94 -8.06 2.86
N ILE A 443 -3.17 -8.27 2.39
CA ILE A 443 -3.80 -9.59 2.27
C ILE A 443 -3.69 -10.09 0.83
N TRP A 444 -3.33 -11.35 0.65
CA TRP A 444 -3.31 -12.05 -0.63
C TRP A 444 -4.13 -13.33 -0.53
N LEU A 445 -4.96 -13.57 -1.55
CA LEU A 445 -5.51 -14.90 -1.79
C LEU A 445 -4.48 -15.65 -2.65
N THR A 446 -3.85 -16.68 -2.13
CA THR A 446 -2.57 -17.17 -2.66
C THR A 446 -2.71 -18.42 -3.53
N GLU A 447 -3.77 -19.21 -3.35
CA GLU A 447 -3.92 -20.53 -3.97
C GLU A 447 -5.40 -20.82 -4.34
N VAL A 448 -6.12 -19.81 -4.84
CA VAL A 448 -7.57 -19.91 -5.04
C VAL A 448 -7.95 -21.06 -5.97
N ASP A 449 -8.65 -22.06 -5.44
CA ASP A 449 -9.32 -23.10 -6.19
C ASP A 449 -10.67 -23.47 -5.58
N VAL A 450 -11.46 -24.22 -6.34
CA VAL A 450 -12.77 -24.70 -5.90
C VAL A 450 -12.90 -26.19 -6.19
N GLU A 451 -13.03 -27.01 -5.16
CA GLU A 451 -13.43 -28.41 -5.27
C GLU A 451 -14.96 -28.52 -5.20
N ALA A 452 -15.61 -28.59 -6.36
CA ALA A 452 -17.07 -28.70 -6.45
C ALA A 452 -17.51 -29.44 -7.73
N PRO A 453 -18.75 -29.96 -7.79
CA PRO A 453 -19.31 -30.54 -9.01
C PRO A 453 -19.22 -29.59 -10.21
N LYS A 454 -18.97 -30.12 -11.41
CA LYS A 454 -18.72 -29.34 -12.64
C LYS A 454 -19.80 -28.31 -12.97
N ASN A 455 -21.06 -28.58 -12.62
CA ASN A 455 -22.19 -27.68 -12.88
C ASN A 455 -22.23 -26.44 -11.96
N VAL A 456 -21.48 -26.43 -10.85
CA VAL A 456 -21.42 -25.30 -9.90
C VAL A 456 -20.02 -24.76 -9.67
N GLN A 457 -18.96 -25.50 -10.01
CA GLN A 457 -17.56 -25.11 -9.77
C GLN A 457 -17.23 -23.72 -10.35
N ALA A 458 -17.59 -23.43 -11.60
CA ALA A 458 -17.34 -22.13 -12.20
C ALA A 458 -18.09 -20.98 -11.50
N LYS A 459 -19.33 -21.23 -11.05
CA LYS A 459 -20.12 -20.24 -10.29
C LYS A 459 -19.47 -19.92 -8.94
N TYR A 460 -19.07 -20.94 -8.19
CA TYR A 460 -18.41 -20.76 -6.89
C TYR A 460 -17.05 -20.08 -7.05
N PHE A 461 -16.30 -20.45 -8.08
CA PHE A 461 -15.03 -19.80 -8.39
C PHE A 461 -15.21 -18.31 -8.71
N GLU A 462 -16.22 -17.96 -9.51
CA GLU A 462 -16.56 -16.56 -9.78
C GLU A 462 -16.94 -15.80 -8.50
N GLN A 463 -17.72 -16.41 -7.60
CA GLN A 463 -18.12 -15.79 -6.33
C GLN A 463 -16.90 -15.46 -5.44
N VAL A 464 -15.96 -16.40 -5.29
CA VAL A 464 -14.73 -16.20 -4.50
C VAL A 464 -13.86 -15.11 -5.11
N LEU A 465 -13.65 -15.14 -6.43
CA LEU A 465 -12.83 -14.14 -7.11
C LEU A 465 -13.41 -12.72 -7.01
N ARG A 466 -14.74 -12.57 -7.16
CA ARG A 466 -15.42 -11.29 -7.00
C ARG A 466 -15.30 -10.75 -5.58
N GLU A 467 -15.51 -11.61 -4.58
CA GLU A 467 -15.40 -11.21 -3.18
C GLU A 467 -13.97 -10.77 -2.83
N GLY A 468 -12.96 -11.55 -3.22
CA GLY A 468 -11.56 -11.21 -3.03
C GLY A 468 -11.16 -9.90 -3.72
N HIS A 469 -11.54 -9.71 -4.99
CA HIS A 469 -11.17 -8.50 -5.74
C HIS A 469 -11.83 -7.23 -5.17
N ALA A 470 -13.10 -7.35 -4.75
CA ALA A 470 -13.87 -6.24 -4.20
C ALA A 470 -13.41 -5.82 -2.80
N HIS A 471 -12.84 -6.72 -1.99
CA HIS A 471 -12.44 -6.39 -0.63
C HIS A 471 -11.27 -5.37 -0.59
N PRO A 472 -11.38 -4.21 0.10
CA PRO A 472 -10.39 -3.13 0.06
C PRO A 472 -8.95 -3.52 0.43
N ARG A 473 -8.83 -4.47 1.37
CA ARG A 473 -7.54 -4.90 1.94
C ARG A 473 -6.85 -6.04 1.18
N VAL A 474 -7.55 -6.70 0.26
CA VAL A 474 -6.92 -7.69 -0.62
C VAL A 474 -6.10 -6.96 -1.67
N LYS A 475 -4.82 -7.31 -1.80
CA LYS A 475 -3.83 -6.68 -2.68
C LYS A 475 -3.38 -7.57 -3.84
N GLY A 476 -3.73 -8.85 -3.83
CA GLY A 476 -3.50 -9.74 -4.96
C GLY A 476 -4.22 -11.07 -4.84
N ILE A 477 -4.42 -11.72 -5.97
CA ILE A 477 -5.04 -13.04 -6.08
C ILE A 477 -4.20 -13.92 -6.99
N VAL A 478 -3.91 -15.14 -6.56
CA VAL A 478 -3.30 -16.20 -7.37
C VAL A 478 -4.19 -17.43 -7.30
N THR A 479 -4.56 -17.98 -8.46
CA THR A 479 -5.39 -19.18 -8.57
C THR A 479 -4.55 -20.45 -8.62
N TRP A 480 -4.99 -21.53 -7.98
CA TRP A 480 -4.27 -22.82 -7.97
C TRP A 480 -4.78 -23.79 -9.03
N ALA A 481 -4.61 -23.41 -10.30
CA ALA A 481 -5.26 -24.06 -11.45
C ALA A 481 -4.41 -24.05 -12.73
N GLY A 482 -3.10 -24.10 -12.57
CA GLY A 482 -2.11 -24.19 -13.62
C GLY A 482 -2.17 -25.52 -14.36
N TYR A 483 -1.68 -25.48 -15.59
CA TYR A 483 -1.76 -26.61 -16.49
C TYR A 483 -0.71 -27.69 -16.16
N SER A 484 -1.19 -28.93 -16.06
CA SER A 484 -0.36 -30.14 -16.02
C SER A 484 -0.89 -31.19 -16.99
N PRO A 485 -0.01 -31.87 -17.78
CA PRO A 485 -0.40 -32.95 -18.68
C PRO A 485 -1.07 -34.14 -17.97
N THR A 486 -0.81 -34.33 -16.68
CA THR A 486 -1.39 -35.42 -15.87
C THR A 486 -2.73 -35.05 -15.22
N GLY A 487 -3.24 -33.85 -15.50
CA GLY A 487 -4.44 -33.30 -14.86
C GLY A 487 -4.10 -32.29 -13.75
N CYS A 488 -5.06 -31.41 -13.43
CA CYS A 488 -4.89 -30.38 -12.40
C CYS A 488 -5.34 -30.89 -11.03
N TYR A 489 -4.93 -30.21 -9.96
CA TYR A 489 -5.21 -30.61 -8.59
C TYR A 489 -6.71 -30.72 -8.26
N ARG A 490 -7.44 -29.59 -8.31
CA ARG A 490 -8.89 -29.53 -8.05
C ARG A 490 -9.67 -28.86 -9.17
N MET A 491 -9.01 -27.95 -9.88
CA MET A 491 -9.61 -27.09 -10.87
C MET A 491 -8.58 -26.85 -11.98
N CYS A 492 -9.01 -26.96 -13.23
CA CYS A 492 -8.22 -26.60 -14.40
C CYS A 492 -8.80 -25.33 -15.02
N LEU A 493 -7.99 -24.39 -15.50
CA LEU A 493 -8.49 -23.27 -16.30
C LEU A 493 -8.63 -23.62 -17.79
N THR A 494 -7.86 -24.60 -18.26
CA THR A 494 -7.75 -24.93 -19.69
C THR A 494 -7.54 -26.42 -19.92
N ASP A 495 -7.89 -26.89 -21.11
CA ASP A 495 -7.53 -28.23 -21.60
C ASP A 495 -6.07 -28.31 -22.09
N GLY A 496 -5.64 -29.48 -22.56
CA GLY A 496 -4.29 -29.71 -23.10
C GLY A 496 -3.97 -28.98 -24.41
N ASN A 497 -4.95 -28.38 -25.07
CA ASN A 497 -4.78 -27.56 -26.27
C ASN A 497 -4.84 -26.06 -25.97
N PHE A 498 -4.81 -25.68 -24.69
CA PHE A 498 -4.93 -24.29 -24.24
C PHE A 498 -6.27 -23.63 -24.63
N LYS A 499 -7.34 -24.43 -24.75
CA LYS A 499 -8.73 -23.96 -24.82
C LYS A 499 -9.32 -23.89 -23.42
N ASN A 500 -9.96 -22.75 -23.11
CA ASN A 500 -10.56 -22.54 -21.80
C ASN A 500 -11.61 -23.63 -21.47
N LEU A 501 -11.61 -24.00 -20.20
CA LEU A 501 -12.73 -24.67 -19.55
C LEU A 501 -13.65 -23.60 -18.94
N PRO A 502 -14.85 -23.96 -18.43
CA PRO A 502 -15.79 -22.98 -17.86
C PRO A 502 -15.18 -22.07 -16.77
N THR A 503 -14.23 -22.57 -16.00
CA THR A 503 -13.43 -21.83 -15.00
C THR A 503 -12.40 -20.89 -15.64
N GLY A 504 -11.81 -21.25 -16.77
CA GLY A 504 -11.00 -20.34 -17.59
C GLY A 504 -11.84 -19.21 -18.21
N ASP A 505 -13.08 -19.51 -18.61
CA ASP A 505 -14.01 -18.50 -19.10
C ASP A 505 -14.40 -17.49 -18.01
N VAL A 506 -14.49 -17.93 -16.74
CA VAL A 506 -14.64 -17.03 -15.60
C VAL A 506 -13.45 -16.07 -15.48
N VAL A 507 -12.22 -16.57 -15.62
CA VAL A 507 -11.02 -15.72 -15.61
C VAL A 507 -11.08 -14.69 -16.72
N ASP A 508 -11.39 -15.11 -17.95
CA ASP A 508 -11.41 -14.20 -19.10
C ASP A 508 -12.53 -13.15 -18.96
N LYS A 509 -13.70 -13.56 -18.46
CA LYS A 509 -14.82 -12.67 -18.13
C LYS A 509 -14.42 -11.62 -17.09
N LEU A 510 -13.85 -12.03 -15.96
CA LEU A 510 -13.51 -11.11 -14.87
C LEU A 510 -12.36 -10.17 -15.25
N LEU A 511 -11.35 -10.67 -15.97
CA LEU A 511 -10.32 -9.81 -16.53
C LEU A 511 -10.92 -8.76 -17.47
N HIS A 512 -11.89 -9.12 -18.32
CA HIS A 512 -12.57 -8.15 -19.18
C HIS A 512 -13.38 -7.10 -18.38
N GLU A 513 -14.03 -7.51 -17.30
CA GLU A 513 -14.76 -6.62 -16.39
C GLU A 513 -13.83 -5.68 -15.61
N TRP A 514 -12.62 -6.14 -15.24
CA TRP A 514 -11.65 -5.41 -14.41
C TRP A 514 -10.60 -4.61 -15.20
N GLY A 515 -10.82 -4.41 -16.50
CA GLY A 515 -9.96 -3.57 -17.35
C GLY A 515 -8.85 -4.31 -18.12
N GLY A 516 -8.80 -5.65 -18.05
CA GLY A 516 -7.88 -6.49 -18.80
C GLY A 516 -8.14 -6.54 -20.31
N PHE A 517 -7.36 -7.37 -21.03
CA PHE A 517 -7.48 -7.61 -22.47
C PHE A 517 -7.49 -6.37 -23.38
N ARG A 518 -6.71 -5.33 -23.03
CA ARG A 518 -6.63 -4.12 -23.85
C ARG A 518 -7.99 -3.47 -24.12
N ARG A 519 -8.86 -3.49 -23.10
CA ARG A 519 -10.17 -2.84 -23.16
C ARG A 519 -10.01 -1.40 -23.64
N GLN A 520 -10.76 -1.05 -24.69
CA GLN A 520 -10.78 0.30 -25.23
C GLN A 520 -11.97 1.06 -24.69
N THR A 521 -11.70 2.22 -24.10
CA THR A 521 -12.71 3.21 -23.75
C THR A 521 -12.64 4.31 -24.79
N LYS A 522 -13.74 4.53 -25.52
CA LYS A 522 -13.81 5.52 -26.61
C LYS A 522 -14.88 6.55 -26.33
N GLY A 523 -14.66 7.76 -26.81
CA GLY A 523 -15.69 8.80 -26.81
C GLY A 523 -15.22 10.05 -27.51
N LEU A 524 -16.07 11.06 -27.46
CA LEU A 524 -15.82 12.36 -28.06
C LEU A 524 -15.67 13.40 -26.96
N THR A 525 -14.85 14.42 -27.20
CA THR A 525 -14.82 15.59 -26.33
C THR A 525 -16.11 16.40 -26.41
N ASP A 526 -16.51 16.98 -25.28
CA ASP A 526 -17.62 17.91 -25.16
C ASP A 526 -17.30 19.30 -25.74
N ALA A 527 -18.20 20.27 -25.52
CA ALA A 527 -18.04 21.65 -26.02
C ALA A 527 -16.83 22.38 -25.41
N ASP A 528 -16.40 21.99 -24.21
CA ASP A 528 -15.27 22.56 -23.48
C ASP A 528 -13.96 21.77 -23.72
N GLY A 529 -14.01 20.82 -24.65
CA GLY A 529 -12.89 19.98 -25.06
C GLY A 529 -12.61 18.84 -24.07
N PHE A 530 -13.50 18.53 -23.13
CA PHE A 530 -13.27 17.48 -22.14
C PHE A 530 -13.84 16.11 -22.55
N PHE A 531 -13.13 15.07 -22.16
CA PHE A 531 -13.57 13.68 -22.16
C PHE A 531 -13.33 13.07 -20.78
N GLU A 532 -14.34 12.42 -20.21
CA GLU A 532 -14.24 11.78 -18.89
C GLU A 532 -14.50 10.28 -18.97
N ALA A 533 -13.73 9.51 -18.20
CA ALA A 533 -13.90 8.07 -18.09
C ALA A 533 -13.50 7.55 -16.71
N SER A 534 -14.28 6.61 -16.16
CA SER A 534 -13.93 5.86 -14.95
C SER A 534 -13.13 4.61 -15.32
N LEU A 535 -11.83 4.64 -15.05
CA LEU A 535 -10.85 3.63 -15.45
C LEU A 535 -10.36 2.83 -14.23
N PHE A 536 -9.94 1.58 -14.44
CA PHE A 536 -9.29 0.78 -13.39
C PHE A 536 -7.86 1.25 -13.15
N HIS A 537 -7.27 0.94 -12.00
CA HIS A 537 -5.84 1.17 -11.80
C HIS A 537 -5.04 0.33 -12.81
N GLY A 538 -3.95 0.90 -13.34
CA GLY A 538 -3.15 0.26 -14.36
C GLY A 538 -2.39 1.22 -15.25
N ASP A 539 -1.68 0.67 -16.22
CA ASP A 539 -0.95 1.42 -17.23
C ASP A 539 -1.82 1.54 -18.48
N TYR A 540 -1.88 2.74 -19.07
CA TYR A 540 -2.75 3.07 -20.19
C TYR A 540 -1.99 3.78 -21.30
N ASP A 541 -2.43 3.53 -22.54
CA ASP A 541 -2.14 4.40 -23.69
C ASP A 541 -3.45 5.07 -24.12
N PHE A 542 -3.41 6.31 -24.60
CA PHE A 542 -4.54 6.91 -25.29
C PHE A 542 -4.14 7.58 -26.58
N LYS A 543 -5.10 7.63 -27.51
CA LYS A 543 -4.98 8.27 -28.82
C LYS A 543 -6.06 9.33 -28.98
N ILE A 544 -5.69 10.46 -29.57
CA ILE A 544 -6.60 11.53 -29.96
C ILE A 544 -6.58 11.68 -31.48
N ASP A 545 -7.74 11.84 -32.10
CA ASP A 545 -7.90 12.20 -33.50
C ASP A 545 -8.70 13.50 -33.63
N HIS A 546 -8.11 14.50 -34.29
CA HIS A 546 -8.74 15.80 -34.51
C HIS A 546 -9.74 15.73 -35.68
N PRO A 547 -11.01 16.12 -35.48
CA PRO A 547 -12.11 15.77 -36.38
C PRO A 547 -12.04 16.44 -37.76
N LEU A 548 -11.24 17.51 -37.91
CA LEU A 548 -11.18 18.31 -39.15
C LEU A 548 -9.80 18.34 -39.82
N THR A 549 -8.74 17.97 -39.10
CA THR A 549 -7.35 18.13 -39.60
C THR A 549 -6.63 16.79 -39.76
N ASN A 550 -7.27 15.68 -39.39
CA ASN A 550 -6.66 14.34 -39.31
C ASN A 550 -5.38 14.30 -38.46
N SER A 551 -5.17 15.29 -37.58
CA SER A 551 -4.02 15.33 -36.69
C SER A 551 -4.22 14.32 -35.56
N LYS A 552 -3.19 13.52 -35.28
CA LYS A 552 -3.23 12.46 -34.27
C LYS A 552 -2.20 12.71 -33.17
N ALA A 553 -2.59 12.44 -31.93
CA ALA A 553 -1.69 12.43 -30.78
C ALA A 553 -1.78 11.09 -30.03
N SER A 554 -0.72 10.71 -29.34
CA SER A 554 -0.69 9.48 -28.52
C SER A 554 0.16 9.70 -27.28
N HIS A 555 -0.33 9.21 -26.15
CA HIS A 555 0.32 9.36 -24.84
C HIS A 555 0.10 8.13 -23.99
N SER A 556 0.96 7.95 -22.99
CA SER A 556 0.85 6.89 -21.99
C SER A 556 0.79 7.49 -20.58
N PHE A 557 0.02 6.87 -19.70
CA PHE A 557 -0.07 7.27 -18.29
C PHE A 557 -0.31 6.07 -17.39
N LYS A 558 0.00 6.22 -16.11
CA LYS A 558 -0.26 5.22 -15.07
C LYS A 558 -1.31 5.75 -14.09
N LEU A 559 -2.31 4.93 -13.80
CA LEU A 559 -3.37 5.22 -12.85
C LEU A 559 -3.19 4.35 -11.59
N VAL A 560 -3.04 4.97 -10.42
CA VAL A 560 -2.76 4.31 -9.14
C VAL A 560 -3.80 4.62 -8.07
N SER A 561 -3.79 3.84 -6.98
CA SER A 561 -4.80 3.91 -5.91
C SER A 561 -4.68 5.11 -4.97
N ASP A 562 -3.52 5.74 -4.82
CA ASP A 562 -3.36 6.88 -3.90
C ASP A 562 -3.06 8.19 -4.60
N VAL A 563 -3.83 9.21 -4.19
CA VAL A 563 -3.65 10.61 -4.49
C VAL A 563 -2.53 11.14 -3.58
N SER A 564 -1.28 10.93 -3.99
CA SER A 564 -0.25 11.98 -3.86
C SER A 564 -0.14 12.81 -5.15
N SER A 565 -0.96 12.50 -6.16
CA SER A 565 -1.04 13.28 -7.38
C SER A 565 -1.79 14.59 -7.12
N ASN A 566 -1.05 15.64 -6.76
CA ASN A 566 -1.25 16.93 -7.41
C ASN A 566 -0.96 16.78 -8.91
N THR A 567 -1.83 16.06 -9.62
CA THR A 567 -1.97 16.25 -11.05
C THR A 567 -2.69 17.58 -11.21
N GLN A 568 -1.90 18.66 -11.24
CA GLN A 568 -2.23 19.83 -12.05
C GLN A 568 -2.69 19.33 -13.43
N PRO A 569 -3.67 19.96 -14.08
CA PRO A 569 -4.04 19.69 -15.47
C PRO A 569 -2.77 19.70 -16.34
N SER A 570 -2.25 18.53 -16.69
CA SER A 570 -0.97 18.44 -17.41
C SER A 570 -1.20 18.97 -18.81
N SER A 571 -0.86 20.22 -19.14
CA SER A 571 -1.03 20.83 -20.46
C SER A 571 0.05 20.38 -21.44
N PHE A 572 -0.32 19.61 -22.46
CA PHE A 572 0.49 19.34 -23.62
C PHE A 572 0.08 20.31 -24.73
N CYS A 573 1.04 20.76 -25.53
CA CYS A 573 0.81 21.56 -26.73
C CYS A 573 1.70 20.98 -27.83
N LEU A 574 1.15 20.85 -29.02
CA LEU A 574 1.85 20.37 -30.21
C LEU A 574 2.92 21.40 -30.64
N GLY A 575 4.17 21.09 -30.31
CA GLY A 575 5.38 21.75 -30.81
C GLY A 575 6.55 20.76 -30.72
N ASN A 576 7.43 20.80 -31.73
CA ASN A 576 8.60 19.95 -31.97
C ASN A 576 9.43 19.52 -30.72
N PRO A 577 10.14 18.37 -30.82
CA PRO A 577 10.22 17.34 -29.78
C PRO A 577 10.67 17.90 -28.43
N ASN A 578 9.78 17.83 -27.45
CA ASN A 578 10.09 18.23 -26.09
C ASN A 578 10.95 17.18 -25.38
N LYS A 579 12.03 17.69 -24.77
CA LYS A 579 12.84 17.03 -23.75
C LYS A 579 11.95 16.64 -22.55
N PRO A 580 12.23 15.53 -21.85
CA PRO A 580 11.29 14.99 -20.86
C PRO A 580 11.15 15.87 -19.62
N GLN A 581 9.89 16.10 -19.26
CA GLN A 581 9.44 16.62 -17.97
C GLN A 581 9.18 15.43 -17.01
N TYR A 582 9.95 15.37 -15.92
CA TYR A 582 9.73 14.64 -14.64
C TYR A 582 9.99 13.10 -14.53
N ASN A 583 10.32 12.68 -13.28
CA ASN A 583 10.23 11.34 -12.62
C ASN A 583 11.51 10.53 -12.29
N GLY A 584 11.98 10.71 -11.04
CA GLY A 584 13.15 10.09 -10.38
C GLY A 584 13.18 8.57 -10.20
N GLY A 585 14.41 8.05 -10.19
CA GLY A 585 14.86 6.73 -9.76
C GLY A 585 16.37 6.81 -9.40
N ILE A 586 16.86 5.93 -8.52
CA ILE A 586 18.24 5.93 -7.96
C ILE A 586 19.18 5.07 -8.85
N ILE A 587 20.41 5.54 -9.09
CA ILE A 587 21.53 4.74 -9.63
C ILE A 587 22.64 4.68 -8.58
N VAL A 588 23.19 3.49 -8.33
CA VAL A 588 24.40 3.27 -7.49
C VAL A 588 25.44 2.52 -8.32
N ASN A 589 26.65 3.07 -8.48
CA ASN A 589 27.90 2.32 -8.71
C ASN A 589 29.13 3.20 -8.35
N PRO A 590 30.19 2.68 -7.67
CA PRO A 590 31.20 3.53 -7.02
C PRO A 590 32.35 4.12 -7.86
N ASP A 591 32.72 3.59 -9.03
CA ASP A 591 34.09 3.84 -9.52
C ASP A 591 34.16 4.52 -10.89
N LEU A 592 34.58 5.79 -10.89
CA LEU A 592 34.98 6.55 -12.09
C LEU A 592 36.51 6.54 -12.28
N GLN A 593 37.12 5.35 -12.37
CA GLN A 593 38.53 5.24 -12.80
C GLN A 593 38.70 4.90 -14.30
N ASN A 594 37.66 4.48 -15.04
CA ASN A 594 37.83 3.93 -16.40
C ASN A 594 36.84 4.39 -17.48
N GLY A 595 36.29 5.61 -17.39
CA GLY A 595 35.45 6.16 -18.46
C GLY A 595 34.18 5.34 -18.76
N SER A 596 33.42 5.77 -19.76
CA SER A 596 31.99 5.48 -19.94
C SER A 596 31.61 4.08 -20.47
N GLN A 597 32.42 3.03 -20.31
CA GLN A 597 32.03 1.68 -20.73
C GLN A 597 31.17 0.99 -19.65
N GLY A 598 29.84 0.90 -19.89
CA GLY A 598 28.94 0.05 -19.08
C GLY A 598 27.56 0.62 -18.73
N TRP A 599 27.20 1.82 -19.17
CA TRP A 599 25.92 2.45 -18.82
C TRP A 599 24.76 1.97 -19.71
N SER A 600 23.64 1.56 -19.09
CA SER A 600 22.33 1.42 -19.74
C SER A 600 21.26 2.12 -18.90
N GLN A 601 20.35 2.83 -19.57
CA GLN A 601 19.39 3.77 -18.98
C GLN A 601 18.22 3.05 -18.29
N LEU A 602 17.92 3.43 -17.04
CA LEU A 602 16.71 3.08 -16.28
C LEU A 602 16.13 4.37 -15.65
N GLY A 603 15.12 4.99 -16.28
CA GLY A 603 14.36 6.13 -15.73
C GLY A 603 14.97 7.54 -15.88
N ASN A 604 14.30 8.58 -15.34
CA ASN A 604 14.70 10.00 -15.37
C ASN A 604 15.21 10.48 -13.98
N ALA A 605 16.52 10.47 -13.69
CA ALA A 605 17.08 10.71 -12.35
C ALA A 605 17.23 12.21 -11.92
N LYS A 606 17.29 12.48 -10.60
CA LYS A 606 17.79 13.74 -9.97
C LYS A 606 18.99 13.42 -9.08
N VAL A 607 19.97 14.31 -8.97
CA VAL A 607 21.16 14.16 -8.10
C VAL A 607 21.44 15.46 -7.34
N ASP A 608 21.40 15.42 -6.01
CA ASP A 608 22.08 16.41 -5.16
C ASP A 608 23.58 16.10 -5.12
N PHE A 609 24.42 17.12 -5.32
CA PHE A 609 25.88 16.95 -5.28
C PHE A 609 26.44 17.58 -4.03
N THR A 610 26.71 16.74 -3.04
CA THR A 610 27.36 17.15 -1.80
C THR A 610 28.31 16.04 -1.35
N GLU A 611 29.57 16.17 -1.76
CA GLU A 611 30.72 15.37 -1.31
C GLU A 611 30.82 13.89 -1.77
N PHE A 612 30.76 13.65 -3.08
CA PHE A 612 31.25 12.39 -3.66
C PHE A 612 32.71 12.42 -4.12
N GLY A 613 33.54 11.55 -3.53
CA GLY A 613 34.88 11.25 -4.02
C GLY A 613 35.90 12.38 -3.90
N GLY A 614 35.72 13.32 -2.96
CA GLY A 614 36.68 14.40 -2.72
C GLY A 614 36.63 15.57 -3.72
N ASN A 615 35.59 15.67 -4.56
CA ASN A 615 35.50 16.71 -5.60
C ASN A 615 34.66 17.93 -5.15
N LYS A 616 35.31 19.10 -5.15
CA LYS A 616 34.89 20.35 -4.47
C LYS A 616 34.33 21.42 -5.42
N PHE A 617 33.71 21.02 -6.53
CA PHE A 617 33.67 21.80 -7.78
C PHE A 617 32.82 23.09 -7.78
N MET A 618 31.85 23.29 -6.89
CA MET A 618 31.11 24.57 -6.76
C MET A 618 31.49 25.38 -5.52
N LYS A 619 32.36 24.85 -4.64
CA LYS A 619 32.72 25.49 -3.36
C LYS A 619 33.63 26.70 -3.57
N TRP A 620 33.47 27.76 -2.78
CA TRP A 620 34.24 29.01 -2.98
C TRP A 620 35.75 28.78 -2.89
N TYR A 621 36.21 28.00 -1.92
CA TYR A 621 37.62 27.65 -1.75
C TYR A 621 38.24 26.82 -2.89
N SER A 622 37.42 26.28 -3.79
CA SER A 622 37.88 25.48 -4.93
C SER A 622 37.71 26.20 -6.26
N THR A 623 36.70 27.04 -6.37
CA THR A 623 36.41 27.83 -7.58
C THR A 623 37.11 29.18 -7.59
N GLU A 624 37.61 29.69 -6.47
CA GLU A 624 38.44 30.92 -6.40
C GLU A 624 39.59 30.72 -5.40
N VAL A 625 40.50 29.77 -5.71
CA VAL A 625 41.67 29.48 -4.85
C VAL A 625 42.56 30.71 -4.67
N VAL A 626 42.71 31.51 -5.72
CA VAL A 626 43.45 32.79 -5.72
C VAL A 626 42.47 33.92 -5.96
N ARG A 627 42.50 34.97 -5.12
CA ARG A 627 41.60 36.14 -5.23
C ARG A 627 41.55 36.66 -6.67
N GLY A 628 40.35 36.74 -7.23
CA GLY A 628 40.08 37.25 -8.57
C GLY A 628 40.35 36.26 -9.72
N LYS A 629 40.82 35.04 -9.44
CA LYS A 629 41.01 33.98 -10.45
C LYS A 629 39.98 32.88 -10.22
N GLU A 630 38.82 33.06 -10.84
CA GLU A 630 37.75 32.07 -10.78
C GLU A 630 37.92 30.97 -11.83
N ASP A 631 37.74 29.71 -11.42
CA ASP A 631 37.75 28.53 -12.29
C ASP A 631 36.49 27.68 -12.01
N TYR A 632 35.56 27.72 -12.98
CA TYR A 632 34.33 26.94 -12.97
C TYR A 632 34.36 25.78 -13.96
N SER A 633 35.49 25.50 -14.61
CA SER A 633 35.60 24.52 -15.71
C SER A 633 35.02 23.15 -15.35
N THR A 634 35.30 22.68 -14.13
CA THR A 634 34.78 21.40 -13.63
C THR A 634 33.28 21.48 -13.34
N ALA A 635 32.80 22.55 -12.70
CA ALA A 635 31.38 22.74 -12.43
C ALA A 635 30.57 22.88 -13.72
N ASP A 636 31.09 23.54 -14.75
CA ASP A 636 30.45 23.70 -16.05
C ASP A 636 30.35 22.38 -16.81
N ALA A 637 31.43 21.58 -16.81
CA ALA A 637 31.45 20.27 -17.42
C ALA A 637 30.40 19.34 -16.77
N MET A 638 30.28 19.40 -15.44
CA MET A 638 29.28 18.64 -14.69
C MET A 638 27.86 19.11 -14.97
N VAL A 639 27.59 20.42 -14.91
CA VAL A 639 26.26 20.97 -15.24
C VAL A 639 25.84 20.58 -16.65
N LYS A 640 26.75 20.67 -17.62
CA LYS A 640 26.51 20.27 -19.00
C LYS A 640 26.23 18.77 -19.13
N LEU A 641 27.01 17.92 -18.48
CA LEU A 641 26.82 16.47 -18.48
C LEU A 641 25.43 16.11 -17.94
N PHE A 642 25.06 16.66 -16.78
CA PHE A 642 23.79 16.35 -16.14
C PHE A 642 22.59 16.89 -16.93
N GLN A 643 22.70 18.08 -17.51
CA GLN A 643 21.70 18.61 -18.44
C GLN A 643 21.53 17.74 -19.69
N GLN A 644 22.63 17.19 -20.24
CA GLN A 644 22.57 16.27 -21.39
C GLN A 644 21.81 14.98 -21.06
N HIS A 645 21.82 14.57 -19.79
CA HIS A 645 21.12 13.39 -19.29
C HIS A 645 19.78 13.70 -18.62
N GLY A 646 19.30 14.96 -18.67
CA GLY A 646 18.02 15.36 -18.10
C GLY A 646 17.97 15.34 -16.57
N ILE A 647 19.12 15.43 -15.91
CA ILE A 647 19.27 15.39 -14.45
C ILE A 647 19.20 16.82 -13.90
N ALA A 648 18.25 17.08 -13.01
CA ALA A 648 18.16 18.36 -12.31
C ALA A 648 19.22 18.45 -11.20
N ILE A 649 19.79 19.63 -11.00
CA ILE A 649 20.95 19.88 -10.14
C ILE A 649 20.57 20.91 -9.08
N ARG A 650 20.89 20.64 -7.81
CA ARG A 650 20.92 21.64 -6.74
C ARG A 650 22.36 22.11 -6.53
N GLY A 651 22.58 23.42 -6.57
CA GLY A 651 23.91 24.00 -6.39
C GLY A 651 24.30 24.07 -4.91
N HIS A 652 25.38 23.40 -4.52
CA HIS A 652 25.88 23.40 -3.15
C HIS A 652 27.38 23.78 -3.09
N ASN A 653 27.75 24.98 -2.65
CA ASN A 653 26.96 26.08 -2.10
C ASN A 653 27.55 27.43 -2.55
N ILE A 654 26.78 28.52 -2.42
CA ILE A 654 27.29 29.87 -2.75
C ILE A 654 28.31 30.31 -1.69
N ILE A 655 27.93 30.22 -0.41
CA ILE A 655 28.78 30.53 0.76
C ILE A 655 28.67 29.42 1.81
N TRP A 656 29.82 28.99 2.35
CA TRP A 656 29.87 28.09 3.51
C TRP A 656 30.17 28.88 4.77
N ASP A 657 29.23 28.94 5.72
CA ASP A 657 29.37 29.85 6.85
C ASP A 657 30.37 29.38 7.92
N ASN A 658 30.91 28.18 7.77
CA ASN A 658 32.02 27.66 8.55
C ASN A 658 33.35 28.30 8.09
N PRO A 659 34.07 29.05 8.96
CA PRO A 659 35.32 29.74 8.61
C PRO A 659 36.43 28.83 8.08
N ILE A 660 36.42 27.54 8.42
CA ILE A 660 37.42 26.57 7.97
C ILE A 660 37.37 26.43 6.46
N TYR A 661 36.17 26.39 5.88
CA TYR A 661 35.93 26.17 4.45
C TYR A 661 35.92 27.47 3.63
N GLN A 662 36.27 28.62 4.21
CA GLN A 662 36.50 29.83 3.42
C GLN A 662 37.88 29.78 2.73
N PRO A 663 38.06 30.39 1.53
CA PRO A 663 39.40 30.54 0.94
C PRO A 663 40.36 31.22 1.93
N SER A 664 41.64 30.85 1.93
CA SER A 664 42.64 31.42 2.85
C SER A 664 42.74 32.94 2.71
N TRP A 665 42.69 33.46 1.48
CA TRP A 665 42.71 34.89 1.21
C TRP A 665 41.45 35.62 1.69
N VAL A 666 40.27 34.96 1.72
CA VAL A 666 39.01 35.53 2.23
C VAL A 666 39.09 35.77 3.73
N LYS A 667 39.69 34.84 4.48
CA LYS A 667 39.85 34.94 5.94
C LYS A 667 40.71 36.12 6.37
N ALA A 668 41.64 36.55 5.51
CA ALA A 668 42.60 37.62 5.77
C ALA A 668 42.11 39.02 5.37
N LEU A 669 40.91 39.15 4.80
CA LEU A 669 40.40 40.43 4.31
C LEU A 669 39.94 41.37 5.43
N SER A 670 40.09 42.67 5.17
CA SER A 670 39.36 43.70 5.90
C SER A 670 37.85 43.51 5.72
N VAL A 671 37.01 44.04 6.63
CA VAL A 671 35.55 43.91 6.53
C VAL A 671 35.02 44.49 5.20
N SER A 672 35.55 45.65 4.76
CA SER A 672 35.19 46.26 3.48
C SER A 672 35.56 45.38 2.28
N ASP A 673 36.77 44.84 2.28
CA ASP A 673 37.22 43.93 1.21
C ASP A 673 36.42 42.62 1.18
N LEU A 674 36.08 42.09 2.35
CA LEU A 674 35.28 40.87 2.49
C LEU A 674 33.87 41.08 1.95
N TYR A 675 33.25 42.22 2.24
CA TYR A 675 31.93 42.57 1.71
C TYR A 675 31.93 42.58 0.17
N ASN A 676 32.95 43.20 -0.43
CA ASN A 676 33.11 43.22 -1.88
C ASN A 676 33.39 41.81 -2.44
N ALA A 677 34.17 40.99 -1.75
CA ALA A 677 34.43 39.61 -2.15
C ALA A 677 33.14 38.76 -2.14
N VAL A 678 32.33 38.85 -1.08
CA VAL A 678 31.04 38.16 -0.96
C VAL A 678 30.07 38.58 -2.07
N LYS A 679 29.94 39.89 -2.34
CA LYS A 679 29.09 40.38 -3.44
C LYS A 679 29.52 39.82 -4.79
N ARG A 680 30.83 39.85 -5.10
CA ARG A 680 31.37 39.31 -6.36
C ARG A 680 31.09 37.81 -6.48
N ARG A 681 31.25 37.06 -5.38
CA ARG A 681 30.98 35.62 -5.35
C ARG A 681 29.52 35.31 -5.67
N VAL A 682 28.58 35.96 -4.98
CA VAL A 682 27.14 35.78 -5.22
C VAL A 682 26.79 36.14 -6.67
N PHE A 683 27.31 37.27 -7.16
CA PHE A 683 27.11 37.68 -8.55
C PHE A 683 27.64 36.64 -9.54
N SER A 684 28.90 36.22 -9.43
CA SER A 684 29.54 35.33 -10.40
C SER A 684 28.84 33.98 -10.49
N VAL A 685 28.59 33.35 -9.33
CA VAL A 685 28.02 31.99 -9.29
C VAL A 685 26.55 31.98 -9.71
N VAL A 686 25.74 32.90 -9.18
CA VAL A 686 24.29 32.87 -9.44
C VAL A 686 24.00 33.27 -10.88
N THR A 687 24.68 34.29 -11.42
CA THR A 687 24.49 34.67 -12.82
C THR A 687 24.97 33.60 -13.80
N ARG A 688 26.08 32.91 -13.49
CA ARG A 688 26.62 31.83 -14.34
C ARG A 688 25.63 30.68 -14.52
N TYR A 689 24.95 30.27 -13.45
CA TYR A 689 24.05 29.12 -13.46
C TYR A 689 22.56 29.49 -13.44
N LYS A 690 22.24 30.76 -13.75
CA LYS A 690 20.87 31.26 -13.79
C LYS A 690 19.98 30.40 -14.70
N GLY A 691 18.86 29.91 -14.17
CA GLY A 691 17.93 29.04 -14.90
C GLY A 691 18.47 27.66 -15.28
N GLN A 692 19.67 27.28 -14.81
CA GLN A 692 20.29 25.98 -15.08
C GLN A 692 20.15 24.98 -13.93
N LEU A 693 19.82 25.47 -12.73
CA LEU A 693 19.71 24.68 -11.49
C LEU A 693 18.29 24.68 -10.95
N ALA A 694 17.92 23.61 -10.26
CA ALA A 694 16.62 23.46 -9.59
C ALA A 694 16.57 24.21 -8.25
N GLY A 695 17.73 24.50 -7.65
CA GLY A 695 17.84 25.10 -6.33
C GLY A 695 19.27 25.55 -6.01
N TRP A 696 19.41 26.46 -5.05
CA TRP A 696 20.71 26.89 -4.51
C TRP A 696 20.76 26.75 -2.99
N ASP A 697 21.79 26.10 -2.47
CA ASP A 697 22.22 26.27 -1.09
C ASP A 697 22.97 27.59 -0.98
N VAL A 698 22.25 28.62 -0.57
CA VAL A 698 22.78 29.99 -0.54
C VAL A 698 23.81 30.13 0.57
N VAL A 699 23.46 29.68 1.77
CA VAL A 699 24.36 29.64 2.93
C VAL A 699 24.28 28.27 3.58
N ASN A 700 25.43 27.62 3.69
CA ASN A 700 25.57 26.31 4.33
C ASN A 700 26.04 26.45 5.78
N GLU A 701 25.40 25.71 6.68
CA GLU A 701 25.72 25.57 8.10
C GLU A 701 25.58 26.85 8.94
N ASN A 702 24.59 27.67 8.62
CA ASN A 702 24.40 28.99 9.22
C ASN A 702 23.66 28.95 10.57
N LEU A 703 23.24 27.79 11.07
CA LEU A 703 22.86 27.60 12.48
C LEU A 703 24.08 27.25 13.34
N HIS A 704 24.97 26.38 12.83
CA HIS A 704 26.18 25.98 13.55
C HIS A 704 27.27 27.05 13.53
N PHE A 705 27.34 27.83 12.46
CA PHE A 705 28.35 28.85 12.28
C PHE A 705 27.71 30.21 11.98
N SER A 706 28.53 31.26 12.09
CA SER A 706 28.11 32.65 11.97
C SER A 706 29.21 33.50 11.34
N PHE A 707 29.96 32.98 10.36
CA PHE A 707 31.07 33.72 9.75
C PHE A 707 30.60 35.06 9.19
N LEU A 708 29.50 35.07 8.43
CA LEU A 708 28.93 36.29 7.88
C LEU A 708 28.46 37.24 9.00
N GLU A 709 27.68 36.74 9.95
CA GLU A 709 27.13 37.55 11.04
C GLU A 709 28.23 38.11 11.96
N SER A 710 29.32 37.37 12.19
CA SER A 710 30.46 37.81 12.99
C SER A 710 31.26 38.95 12.35
N LYS A 711 31.23 39.05 11.01
CA LYS A 711 32.00 40.05 10.25
C LYS A 711 31.19 41.29 9.91
N PHE A 712 29.91 41.11 9.59
CA PHE A 712 29.05 42.18 9.08
C PHE A 712 27.90 42.56 10.02
N GLY A 713 27.74 41.84 11.13
CA GLY A 713 26.68 42.05 12.10
C GLY A 713 25.45 41.14 11.88
N PRO A 714 24.45 41.23 12.77
CA PRO A 714 23.27 40.39 12.72
C PRO A 714 22.56 40.41 11.36
N LYS A 715 22.05 39.25 10.93
CA LYS A 715 21.32 39.08 9.66
C LYS A 715 22.17 39.34 8.40
N ALA A 716 23.49 39.30 8.47
CA ALA A 716 24.36 39.45 7.30
C ALA A 716 24.07 38.42 6.18
N SER A 717 23.80 37.17 6.56
CA SER A 717 23.42 36.09 5.64
C SER A 717 22.14 36.42 4.85
N TYR A 718 21.26 37.26 5.38
CA TYR A 718 19.94 37.57 4.79
C TYR A 718 20.13 38.40 3.52
N ASN A 719 21.14 39.28 3.53
CA ASN A 719 21.53 40.05 2.36
C ASN A 719 22.08 39.16 1.24
N VAL A 720 22.66 38.00 1.57
CA VAL A 720 23.14 37.02 0.57
C VAL A 720 21.95 36.34 -0.10
N PHE A 721 20.95 35.92 0.67
CA PHE A 721 19.68 35.39 0.15
C PHE A 721 18.95 36.39 -0.74
N ALA A 722 18.83 37.65 -0.29
CA ALA A 722 18.20 38.71 -1.08
C ALA A 722 18.93 38.97 -2.41
N GLN A 723 20.27 38.99 -2.40
CA GLN A 723 21.07 39.18 -3.61
C GLN A 723 20.98 37.98 -4.56
N ALA A 724 21.05 36.76 -4.04
CA ALA A 724 20.91 35.55 -4.85
C ALA A 724 19.53 35.50 -5.54
N HIS A 725 18.45 35.79 -4.79
CA HIS A 725 17.10 35.86 -5.34
C HIS A 725 16.94 36.97 -6.38
N ALA A 726 17.51 38.16 -6.16
CA ALA A 726 17.46 39.24 -7.13
C ALA A 726 18.16 38.87 -8.46
N LEU A 727 19.22 38.06 -8.40
CA LEU A 727 19.95 37.61 -9.59
C LEU A 727 19.24 36.47 -10.32
N ASP A 728 18.66 35.52 -9.58
CA ASP A 728 17.81 34.46 -10.13
C ASP A 728 16.51 34.29 -9.31
N PRO A 729 15.43 35.00 -9.70
CA PRO A 729 14.16 34.92 -8.98
C PRO A 729 13.39 33.63 -9.27
N THR A 730 13.86 32.80 -10.21
CA THR A 730 13.16 31.59 -10.65
C THR A 730 13.59 30.33 -9.91
N THR A 731 14.69 30.39 -9.16
CA THR A 731 15.27 29.25 -8.44
C THR A 731 14.93 29.30 -6.96
N THR A 732 14.63 28.14 -6.36
CA THR A 732 14.41 28.01 -4.91
C THR A 732 15.70 28.22 -4.14
N MET A 733 15.65 29.02 -3.09
CA MET A 733 16.78 29.38 -2.23
C MET A 733 16.73 28.58 -0.94
N PHE A 734 17.72 27.73 -0.70
CA PHE A 734 17.80 26.87 0.46
C PHE A 734 18.78 27.43 1.48
N MET A 735 18.37 27.43 2.74
CA MET A 735 19.32 27.32 3.86
C MET A 735 19.64 25.83 4.00
N ASN A 736 20.90 25.47 4.27
CA ASN A 736 21.29 24.07 4.33
C ASN A 736 22.09 23.78 5.60
N GLU A 737 21.68 22.79 6.39
CA GLU A 737 22.21 22.56 7.74
C GLU A 737 22.41 21.08 8.03
N TYR A 738 23.44 20.73 8.80
CA TYR A 738 23.64 19.37 9.32
C TYR A 738 23.12 19.27 10.77
N ASN A 739 23.15 18.07 11.33
CA ASN A 739 22.74 17.73 12.71
C ASN A 739 21.34 18.19 13.17
N THR A 740 20.52 18.73 12.28
CA THR A 740 19.14 19.14 12.60
C THR A 740 18.26 17.94 12.96
N LEU A 741 18.61 16.75 12.46
CA LEU A 741 17.80 15.53 12.53
C LEU A 741 18.60 14.29 12.94
N GLU A 742 19.88 14.29 12.59
CA GLU A 742 20.85 13.21 12.64
C GLU A 742 21.34 12.97 14.06
N GLN A 743 21.33 14.03 14.89
CA GLN A 743 21.69 14.00 16.28
C GLN A 743 20.61 14.68 17.12
N PRO A 744 19.64 13.93 17.68
CA PRO A 744 18.58 14.47 18.54
C PRO A 744 19.07 15.23 19.79
N GLY A 745 20.38 15.15 20.11
CA GLY A 745 21.03 15.91 21.17
C GLY A 745 21.68 17.22 20.74
N ASP A 746 21.64 17.58 19.45
CA ASP A 746 22.19 18.85 18.98
C ASP A 746 21.29 20.03 19.38
N SER A 747 21.76 20.83 20.32
CA SER A 747 21.03 22.00 20.81
C SER A 747 21.13 23.23 19.88
N VAL A 748 22.03 23.20 18.88
CA VAL A 748 22.31 24.32 18.00
C VAL A 748 21.33 24.35 16.83
N ALA A 749 21.23 23.26 16.07
CA ALA A 749 20.35 23.17 14.91
C ALA A 749 19.00 22.49 15.21
N THR A 750 18.35 22.78 16.34
CA THR A 750 17.02 22.23 16.61
C THR A 750 16.00 22.64 15.53
N PRO A 751 14.97 21.81 15.22
CA PRO A 751 13.92 22.19 14.28
C PRO A 751 13.26 23.54 14.57
N ALA A 752 13.10 23.88 15.85
CA ALA A 752 12.54 25.17 16.27
C ALA A 752 13.42 26.36 15.87
N ARG A 753 14.74 26.26 16.09
CA ARG A 753 15.72 27.31 15.71
C ARG A 753 15.83 27.47 14.19
N TYR A 754 15.79 26.36 13.46
CA TYR A 754 15.78 26.37 11.99
C TYR A 754 14.55 27.11 11.47
N LEU A 755 13.35 26.73 11.92
CA LEU A 755 12.10 27.37 11.52
C LEU A 755 12.06 28.85 11.90
N GLN A 756 12.60 29.22 13.07
CA GLN A 756 12.73 30.62 13.45
C GLN A 756 13.57 31.40 12.43
N LYS A 757 14.75 30.89 12.06
CA LYS A 757 15.63 31.56 11.10
C LYS A 757 15.01 31.67 9.70
N LEU A 758 14.24 30.67 9.26
CA LEU A 758 13.47 30.75 8.01
C LEU A 758 12.36 31.81 8.04
N ARG A 759 11.63 31.94 9.16
CA ARG A 759 10.63 33.02 9.32
C ARG A 759 11.30 34.39 9.23
N GLU A 760 12.47 34.54 9.87
CA GLU A 760 13.23 35.77 9.80
C GLU A 760 13.73 36.05 8.36
N LEU A 761 14.15 35.04 7.59
CA LEU A 761 14.47 35.17 6.16
C LEU A 761 13.24 35.54 5.29
N GLN A 762 12.08 34.95 5.58
CA GLN A 762 10.82 35.28 4.89
C GLN A 762 10.38 36.72 5.15
N SER A 763 10.76 37.29 6.29
CA SER A 763 10.43 38.69 6.64
C SER A 763 11.25 39.74 5.87
N ILE A 764 12.24 39.33 5.07
CA ILE A 764 13.03 40.25 4.24
C ILE A 764 12.17 40.79 3.10
N HIS A 765 12.09 42.11 3.00
CA HIS A 765 11.36 42.78 1.92
C HIS A 765 12.20 42.81 0.63
N VAL A 766 11.87 41.93 -0.33
CA VAL A 766 12.38 41.95 -1.71
C VAL A 766 11.21 41.91 -2.70
N ALA A 767 11.46 42.25 -3.97
CA ALA A 767 10.42 42.22 -5.00
C ALA A 767 10.01 40.78 -5.32
N GLY A 768 8.83 40.37 -4.87
CA GLY A 768 8.41 38.97 -4.86
C GLY A 768 8.87 38.24 -3.60
N ASN A 769 8.09 37.27 -3.11
CA ASN A 769 8.51 36.45 -1.98
C ASN A 769 9.71 35.59 -2.41
N ILE A 770 10.76 35.50 -1.57
CA ILE A 770 11.86 34.56 -1.82
C ILE A 770 11.28 33.13 -1.70
N PRO A 771 11.36 32.29 -2.75
CA PRO A 771 10.97 30.89 -2.65
C PRO A 771 12.00 30.16 -1.79
N LEU A 772 11.73 30.10 -0.49
CA LEU A 772 12.65 29.54 0.49
C LEU A 772 12.42 28.04 0.65
N GLY A 773 13.52 27.29 0.58
CA GLY A 773 13.56 25.86 0.82
C GLY A 773 14.30 25.50 2.11
N ILE A 774 13.99 24.33 2.65
CA ILE A 774 14.68 23.73 3.79
C ILE A 774 15.66 22.69 3.28
N GLY A 775 16.95 22.89 3.56
CA GLY A 775 18.04 21.98 3.23
C GLY A 775 18.63 21.29 4.46
N LEU A 776 18.78 19.97 4.38
CA LEU A 776 19.28 19.15 5.48
C LEU A 776 20.41 18.25 4.98
N GLN A 777 21.56 18.31 5.64
CA GLN A 777 22.82 17.66 5.25
C GLN A 777 23.04 16.26 5.85
N SER A 778 22.06 15.70 6.55
CA SER A 778 21.91 14.27 6.88
C SER A 778 23.18 13.41 7.01
N HIS A 779 24.21 13.88 7.71
CA HIS A 779 25.44 13.13 8.02
C HIS A 779 25.15 12.01 9.04
N PHE A 780 24.36 11.02 8.61
CA PHE A 780 23.92 9.93 9.45
C PHE A 780 25.05 8.91 9.61
N ASN A 781 25.61 8.85 10.83
CA ASN A 781 26.55 7.80 11.22
C ASN A 781 25.88 6.42 11.45
N THR A 782 24.58 6.25 11.15
CA THR A 782 23.81 5.01 11.39
C THR A 782 22.77 4.74 10.28
N PRO A 783 22.36 3.49 10.02
CA PRO A 783 21.61 3.13 8.81
C PRO A 783 20.07 3.25 8.94
N ASN A 784 19.52 4.03 9.87
CA ASN A 784 18.07 4.15 10.11
C ASN A 784 17.47 5.46 9.55
N ILE A 785 17.60 5.66 8.24
CA ILE A 785 17.06 6.80 7.51
C ILE A 785 15.51 6.86 7.50
N PRO A 786 14.76 5.75 7.34
CA PRO A 786 13.29 5.82 7.20
C PRO A 786 12.55 6.28 8.47
N ASP A 787 12.99 5.85 9.66
CA ASP A 787 12.35 6.20 10.94
C ASP A 787 12.50 7.69 11.27
N VAL A 788 13.59 8.32 10.79
CA VAL A 788 13.86 9.74 11.00
C VAL A 788 12.94 10.59 10.10
N VAL A 789 12.76 10.21 8.82
CA VAL A 789 11.83 10.86 7.86
C VAL A 789 10.37 10.78 8.33
N ASP A 790 9.99 9.66 8.92
CA ASP A 790 8.65 9.44 9.43
C ASP A 790 8.39 10.18 10.76
N LYS A 791 9.44 10.41 11.57
CA LYS A 791 9.39 11.29 12.76
C LYS A 791 9.33 12.77 12.36
N LEU A 792 10.06 13.14 11.30
CA LEU A 792 10.09 14.46 10.65
C LEU A 792 8.70 14.97 10.26
N LEU A 793 7.95 14.17 9.49
CA LEU A 793 6.63 14.54 9.02
C LEU A 793 5.63 14.71 10.18
N ARG A 794 5.81 13.94 11.27
CA ARG A 794 4.96 13.98 12.47
C ARG A 794 5.23 15.20 13.35
N GLU A 795 6.50 15.48 13.67
CA GLU A 795 6.85 16.64 14.50
C GLU A 795 6.56 17.97 13.78
N TRP A 796 6.76 18.02 12.46
CA TRP A 796 6.55 19.25 11.67
C TRP A 796 5.08 19.44 11.27
N GLY A 797 4.38 18.35 10.91
CA GLY A 797 2.93 18.37 10.72
C GLY A 797 2.19 18.82 11.99
N GLY A 798 2.70 18.46 13.17
CA GLY A 798 2.17 18.88 14.47
C GLY A 798 2.38 20.37 14.82
N LEU A 799 3.41 21.03 14.26
CA LEU A 799 3.72 22.45 14.52
C LEU A 799 2.90 23.41 13.64
N ARG A 800 2.47 23.00 12.43
CA ARG A 800 1.55 23.78 11.58
C ARG A 800 0.19 24.03 12.27
N GLY A 801 -0.26 23.09 13.11
CA GLY A 801 -1.55 23.19 13.82
C GLY A 801 -1.54 24.01 15.11
N LYS A 802 -0.38 24.46 15.62
CA LYS A 802 -0.27 25.03 16.98
C LYS A 802 0.34 26.44 17.07
N THR A 803 0.82 27.02 15.98
CA THR A 803 1.40 28.39 16.01
C THR A 803 0.78 29.29 14.95
N THR A 804 0.09 30.33 15.40
CA THR A 804 -0.44 31.42 14.58
C THR A 804 0.73 32.23 13.99
N GLY A 805 0.89 32.19 12.66
CA GLY A 805 1.90 32.99 11.94
C GLY A 805 2.78 32.25 10.92
N LEU A 806 2.61 30.94 10.72
CA LEU A 806 3.29 30.15 9.67
C LEU A 806 2.39 29.75 8.49
N THR A 807 1.18 30.30 8.43
CA THR A 807 0.15 29.89 7.45
C THR A 807 0.49 30.24 6.00
N ASP A 808 1.43 31.18 5.77
CA ASP A 808 1.71 31.74 4.43
C ASP A 808 3.18 31.54 3.98
N ALA A 809 3.90 30.60 4.60
CA ALA A 809 5.25 30.22 4.21
C ALA A 809 5.21 29.12 3.13
N ASP A 810 5.34 29.50 1.85
CA ASP A 810 5.46 28.62 0.67
C ASP A 810 6.79 27.82 0.66
N GLY A 811 7.00 26.97 1.66
CA GLY A 811 8.26 26.26 1.87
C GLY A 811 8.40 24.99 1.02
N TYR A 812 9.45 24.91 0.21
CA TYR A 812 9.93 23.65 -0.39
C TYR A 812 10.72 22.84 0.65
N PHE A 813 10.46 21.53 0.76
CA PHE A 813 11.19 20.64 1.68
C PHE A 813 12.05 19.65 0.88
N GLU A 814 13.37 19.69 1.08
CA GLU A 814 14.30 18.79 0.39
C GLU A 814 15.40 18.31 1.37
N ALA A 815 15.41 17.01 1.66
CA ALA A 815 16.37 16.39 2.56
C ALA A 815 17.37 15.57 1.75
N SER A 816 18.65 15.90 1.84
CA SER A 816 19.75 15.20 1.18
C SER A 816 20.37 14.26 2.23
N LEU A 817 20.44 12.95 1.99
CA LEU A 817 20.89 11.88 2.89
C LEU A 817 22.36 11.53 2.65
N PHE A 818 23.20 11.60 3.69
CA PHE A 818 24.63 11.32 3.60
C PHE A 818 24.98 10.10 4.45
N HIS A 819 25.60 9.10 3.84
CA HIS A 819 26.29 8.02 4.52
C HIS A 819 27.72 7.97 3.98
N GLY A 820 28.71 7.59 4.78
CA GLY A 820 30.12 7.55 4.33
C GLY A 820 30.28 7.02 2.90
N ASP A 821 31.03 7.77 2.08
CA ASP A 821 31.30 7.60 0.64
C ASP A 821 30.08 7.32 -0.29
N TYR A 822 28.82 7.37 0.18
CA TYR A 822 27.62 7.17 -0.67
C TYR A 822 26.39 8.11 -0.41
N ASP A 823 25.83 8.75 -1.47
CA ASP A 823 24.97 9.94 -1.49
C ASP A 823 23.58 9.53 -2.00
N LEU A 824 22.53 9.95 -1.32
CA LEU A 824 21.14 9.78 -1.73
C LEU A 824 20.37 11.09 -1.48
N SER A 825 19.50 11.53 -2.41
CA SER A 825 18.63 12.70 -2.18
C SER A 825 17.16 12.37 -2.39
N ILE A 826 16.28 12.94 -1.54
CA ILE A 826 14.81 12.82 -1.61
C ILE A 826 14.19 14.21 -1.61
N ALA A 827 13.42 14.54 -2.65
CA ALA A 827 12.67 15.79 -2.77
C ALA A 827 11.15 15.53 -2.71
N HIS A 828 10.40 16.33 -1.93
CA HIS A 828 8.93 16.27 -1.87
C HIS A 828 8.32 17.69 -1.98
N PRO A 829 7.40 17.97 -2.93
CA PRO A 829 6.66 19.24 -2.94
C PRO A 829 5.47 19.20 -1.98
N LEU A 830 5.20 20.29 -1.27
CA LEU A 830 3.95 20.56 -0.54
C LEU A 830 3.21 21.72 -1.24
N THR A 831 1.93 21.54 -1.58
CA THR A 831 1.14 22.55 -2.32
C THR A 831 0.30 23.46 -1.43
N ASN A 832 0.15 24.70 -1.87
CA ASN A 832 -0.75 25.74 -1.39
C ASN A 832 -2.22 25.47 -1.71
N SER A 833 -3.10 25.52 -0.70
CA SER A 833 -4.43 26.11 -0.86
C SER A 833 -4.90 26.73 0.45
N THR A 834 -5.15 28.04 0.44
CA THR A 834 -5.85 28.77 1.48
C THR A 834 -7.35 28.55 1.31
N ALA A 835 -7.98 27.82 2.24
CA ALA A 835 -9.43 27.77 2.37
C ALA A 835 -9.81 27.81 3.86
N SER A 836 -10.27 28.96 4.32
CA SER A 836 -10.88 29.14 5.65
C SER A 836 -12.06 28.18 5.84
N HIS A 837 -12.03 27.34 6.87
CA HIS A 837 -13.15 26.46 7.23
C HIS A 837 -13.74 26.85 8.59
N SER A 838 -15.03 27.18 8.59
CA SER A 838 -15.92 27.06 9.75
C SER A 838 -16.45 25.62 9.84
N PHE A 839 -16.40 25.01 11.02
CA PHE A 839 -16.84 23.64 11.29
C PHE A 839 -18.36 23.44 11.13
N LYS A 840 -18.74 22.36 10.43
CA LYS A 840 -19.90 21.52 10.78
C LYS A 840 -19.74 20.13 10.18
N LEU A 841 -19.81 19.10 11.03
CA LEU A 841 -19.80 17.68 10.68
C LEU A 841 -21.18 17.25 10.18
N THR A 842 -21.25 16.78 8.94
CA THR A 842 -22.24 15.81 8.48
C THR A 842 -21.56 14.89 7.45
N SER A 843 -21.62 13.58 7.69
CA SER A 843 -21.24 12.55 6.74
C SER A 843 -22.25 12.53 5.60
N ASP A 844 -21.80 12.80 4.39
CA ASP A 844 -22.19 12.16 3.12
C ASP A 844 -21.66 13.04 1.96
N ASP A 845 -21.34 12.38 0.83
CA ASP A 845 -20.74 12.93 -0.41
C ASP A 845 -19.22 13.17 -0.43
N TYR A 846 -18.45 12.08 -0.47
CA TYR A 846 -17.07 12.10 -0.98
C TYR A 846 -17.06 11.69 -2.47
N HIS A 847 -17.29 12.65 -3.37
CA HIS A 847 -16.89 12.49 -4.77
C HIS A 847 -15.40 12.82 -4.89
N PRO A 848 -14.50 11.87 -5.23
CA PRO A 848 -13.11 12.22 -5.48
C PRO A 848 -13.04 13.16 -6.70
N SER A 849 -12.34 14.29 -6.54
CA SER A 849 -12.10 15.23 -7.64
C SER A 849 -11.41 14.51 -8.81
N PRO A 850 -11.86 14.69 -10.06
CA PRO A 850 -11.29 13.98 -11.20
C PRO A 850 -9.83 14.41 -11.45
N THR A 851 -8.96 13.44 -11.78
CA THR A 851 -7.60 13.73 -12.25
C THR A 851 -7.69 14.38 -13.63
N VAL A 852 -7.30 15.65 -13.77
CA VAL A 852 -7.33 16.37 -15.05
C VAL A 852 -6.00 16.22 -15.78
N VAL A 853 -6.05 15.82 -17.05
CA VAL A 853 -4.94 15.75 -18.00
C VAL A 853 -5.29 16.67 -19.15
N ARG A 854 -4.47 17.67 -19.50
CA ARG A 854 -4.78 18.64 -20.59
C ARG A 854 -3.91 18.36 -21.82
N VAL A 855 -4.45 17.84 -22.91
CA VAL A 855 -3.66 17.41 -24.08
C VAL A 855 -3.66 18.44 -25.20
#